data_AF-A0A2D0MWS6-F1
#
_entry.id   AF-A0A2D0MWS6-F1
#
_cell.length_a   1.000
_cell.length_b   1.000
_cell.length_c   1.000
_cell.angle_alpha   90.00
_cell.angle_beta   90.00
_cell.angle_gamma   90.00
#
_symmetry.space_group_name_H-M   'P 1'
#
loop_
_entity.id
_entity.type
_entity.pdbx_description
1 polymer ?
#
loop_
_entity_poly.entity_id
_entity_poly.type
_entity_poly.pdbx_seq_one_letter_code
_entity_poly.pdbx_strand_id
1 'polypeptide(L)'
;MPNPVEAINTLKYILEGRVVTMNQQLDVLPRGRIFVDSGSIVGVRSVGEGFEDGFSSDDIIRVGGTIYPGLMELHNHLPYNILPFWLPIRMFQNRNQWGSIKEYRKFITGPMQTLGKTAGYPGAIVRYTECKSLIGGVTTSQGVTLANSQIRKRYYHGLIRNVEETNDPELPEAETRIGDVTDALAFFNTIKPNKTKLLHLSEGVDERARGFFTNLQIDTDRWAITNRLAGIHCTGLDPDDFEVLGRFGGSMIWSPFSNIILYGDTAKVQAAKDHNLTIALGADWAPSGGKNLLEELKVAKMYSEQSGGIFSSRELVEMVTVNPAKILGWDARLGSIAPGKKADLIVLIGHQEDAYDKLIEANEKNISLVVINGIPRWGQERLMEQFDLDHATLEEVQIDNVKRQLYLKNENEDEVLQGITLAGAEAMLRNGLTNIKQLATDLEQGTGSGLLVGADGTPNSDEWVLVPDLHSEDDVEEIPEWGLLSGVKFSEIATPLFLDGLAVADDDFHFDLLSIQPNIPEYIREGLPAFYGRTPAQAVSNPYTLSNDQLQYSAIPLEVFVKTSSNLRRREKLLIVEQAMLLLDQVYVHLPLKRSMYAANPLQKLKVIQTNLVRFDDHILNNDNVFHREMLEVFSSLRDLHTNYILPQPYKYRYAYLPFLVEEYFDFQEDISARFMITKVLGGVEEQYPDFVSGVEVLSWNNTPVEWIVNSNSRRQSGSNAAARRARGIDTLTIRPLATNASPTESVVSLEYRKPDSAEIKRADFQWVVSYFPPRFEDEEDREHTSAILANGLDYQTNAVNHVKELFFGAADSQPVSDEWIRPDHFPGLMRGKAYYPDPDKPSQMAAYIRIFSFNANSAKDFLEDFVYLYNRVYQEGMRGLILDIRGNGGGLITASEKLLERLAGDIFQPQKAQFINSDITLALCKKHDDRSPYIDLSVWQDSINLSQQTGDIYSLSFPITEIKRSARFSTTPKLQLHDGPIVLITDALCYSAADIFAAGFKDHGLGQILGIHKNTGAGGANVWSHAQLRTLMDYKPEPGESNPFQPLPKGTAMRVAVRRTLRQGSDRDRMPVEDLGIRPNEDYRMTADDLTKSNVHLLKRAFALLRRKADPVDEMPLTTVL
;
A
#
# COMPACT_ATOMS: atom_id res chain seq x y z
N MET A 1 -4.42 -19.04 -41.71
CA MET A 1 -3.21 -18.20 -41.83
C MET A 1 -1.99 -19.12 -41.73
N PRO A 2 -0.73 -18.71 -41.97
CA PRO A 2 0.41 -19.58 -41.69
C PRO A 2 0.46 -19.98 -40.20
N ASN A 3 1.08 -21.11 -39.89
CA ASN A 3 1.25 -21.58 -38.51
C ASN A 3 2.23 -20.63 -37.77
N PRO A 4 1.83 -19.97 -36.67
CA PRO A 4 2.69 -19.04 -35.93
C PRO A 4 3.98 -19.67 -35.39
N VAL A 5 3.95 -20.98 -35.11
CA VAL A 5 5.04 -21.76 -34.53
C VAL A 5 5.49 -22.82 -35.54
N GLU A 6 6.05 -22.37 -36.65
CA GLU A 6 6.53 -23.24 -37.73
C GLU A 6 7.88 -23.89 -37.38
N ALA A 7 8.14 -25.07 -37.93
CA ALA A 7 9.41 -25.76 -37.75
C ALA A 7 10.46 -25.24 -38.76
N ILE A 8 11.73 -25.22 -38.37
CA ILE A 8 12.82 -25.04 -39.33
C ILE A 8 13.04 -26.39 -40.02
N ASN A 9 12.61 -26.50 -41.28
CA ASN A 9 12.64 -27.75 -42.05
C ASN A 9 14.05 -28.36 -42.24
N THR A 10 15.11 -27.60 -41.96
CA THR A 10 16.50 -28.08 -42.00
C THR A 10 16.99 -28.63 -40.66
N LEU A 11 16.30 -28.38 -39.54
CA LEU A 11 16.76 -28.86 -38.23
C LEU A 11 16.50 -30.36 -38.07
N LYS A 12 17.60 -31.10 -37.89
CA LYS A 12 17.63 -32.54 -37.64
C LYS A 12 18.70 -32.88 -36.61
N TYR A 13 18.32 -33.53 -35.51
CA TYR A 13 19.24 -33.84 -34.40
C TYR A 13 18.71 -34.95 -33.49
N ILE A 14 19.58 -35.43 -32.60
CA ILE A 14 19.26 -36.42 -31.56
C ILE A 14 19.56 -35.82 -30.19
N LEU A 15 18.57 -35.76 -29.29
CA LEU A 15 18.81 -35.42 -27.88
C LEU A 15 19.08 -36.70 -27.08
N GLU A 16 20.25 -36.80 -26.45
CA GLU A 16 20.62 -37.93 -25.57
C GLU A 16 20.64 -37.49 -24.09
N GLY A 17 19.81 -38.12 -23.26
CA GLY A 17 19.65 -37.83 -21.83
C GLY A 17 18.73 -38.84 -21.13
N ARG A 18 18.34 -38.60 -19.88
CA ARG A 18 17.26 -39.37 -19.23
C ARG A 18 15.92 -38.91 -19.81
N VAL A 19 15.11 -39.79 -20.38
CA VAL A 19 13.85 -39.39 -21.07
C VAL A 19 12.66 -39.81 -20.23
N VAL A 20 11.85 -38.85 -19.79
CA VAL A 20 10.55 -39.09 -19.16
C VAL A 20 9.49 -38.96 -20.24
N THR A 21 9.01 -40.10 -20.73
CA THR A 21 8.20 -40.11 -21.95
C THR A 21 6.81 -39.52 -21.75
N MET A 22 6.22 -39.69 -20.56
CA MET A 22 4.80 -39.40 -20.30
C MET A 22 3.84 -40.06 -21.32
N ASN A 23 4.29 -41.10 -22.02
CA ASN A 23 3.48 -41.88 -22.95
C ASN A 23 2.50 -42.76 -22.16
N GLN A 24 1.70 -43.56 -22.84
CA GLN A 24 0.74 -44.44 -22.17
C GLN A 24 1.41 -45.47 -21.24
N GLN A 25 2.65 -45.85 -21.52
CA GLN A 25 3.46 -46.79 -20.72
C GLN A 25 4.18 -46.11 -19.55
N LEU A 26 4.25 -44.77 -19.55
CA LEU A 26 4.94 -43.95 -18.56
C LEU A 26 6.44 -44.32 -18.42
N ASP A 27 7.09 -44.65 -19.54
CA ASP A 27 8.48 -45.09 -19.54
C ASP A 27 9.43 -43.96 -19.10
N VAL A 28 10.38 -44.30 -18.23
CA VAL A 28 11.54 -43.46 -17.91
C VAL A 28 12.79 -44.17 -18.42
N LEU A 29 13.36 -43.68 -19.52
CA LEU A 29 14.58 -44.23 -20.10
C LEU A 29 15.78 -43.60 -19.39
N PRO A 30 16.58 -44.35 -18.59
CA PRO A 30 17.70 -43.76 -17.84
C PRO A 30 18.73 -43.09 -18.75
N ARG A 31 18.88 -43.61 -19.97
CA ARG A 31 19.69 -43.03 -21.04
C ARG A 31 19.02 -43.31 -22.39
N GLY A 32 18.13 -42.41 -22.79
CA GLY A 32 17.38 -42.48 -24.05
C GLY A 32 17.87 -41.47 -25.09
N ARG A 33 17.40 -41.66 -26.32
CA ARG A 33 17.60 -40.81 -27.50
C ARG A 33 16.26 -40.43 -28.09
N ILE A 34 16.06 -39.12 -28.29
CA ILE A 34 14.90 -38.57 -29.01
C ILE A 34 15.40 -38.10 -30.37
N PHE A 35 14.87 -38.67 -31.44
CA PHE A 35 15.23 -38.34 -32.82
C PHE A 35 14.24 -37.30 -33.33
N VAL A 36 14.74 -36.11 -33.68
CA VAL A 36 13.92 -34.98 -34.14
C VAL A 36 14.27 -34.65 -35.59
N ASP A 37 13.25 -34.57 -36.44
CA ASP A 37 13.38 -34.18 -37.84
C ASP A 37 12.26 -33.19 -38.20
N SER A 38 12.61 -31.99 -38.67
CA SER A 38 11.66 -30.95 -39.08
C SER A 38 10.55 -30.70 -38.03
N GLY A 39 10.95 -30.61 -36.76
CA GLY A 39 10.05 -30.34 -35.65
C GLY A 39 9.23 -31.53 -35.13
N SER A 40 9.30 -32.69 -35.78
CA SER A 40 8.61 -33.91 -35.33
C SER A 40 9.55 -34.88 -34.63
N ILE A 41 9.06 -35.55 -33.60
CA ILE A 41 9.73 -36.70 -32.98
C ILE A 41 9.48 -37.90 -33.89
N VAL A 42 10.53 -38.39 -34.55
CA VAL A 42 10.44 -39.55 -35.46
C VAL A 42 10.78 -40.87 -34.77
N GLY A 43 11.48 -40.82 -33.63
CA GLY A 43 11.86 -41.99 -32.86
C GLY A 43 12.20 -41.67 -31.41
N VAL A 44 12.00 -42.63 -30.51
CA VAL A 44 12.46 -42.61 -29.11
C VAL A 44 13.02 -43.99 -28.78
N ARG A 45 14.30 -44.07 -28.40
CA ARG A 45 14.99 -45.36 -28.18
C ARG A 45 15.95 -45.29 -26.99
N SER A 46 16.23 -46.42 -26.34
CA SER A 46 17.31 -46.53 -25.36
C SER A 46 18.68 -46.52 -26.03
N VAL A 47 19.70 -45.99 -25.37
CA VAL A 47 21.08 -46.12 -25.85
C VAL A 47 21.47 -47.59 -25.89
N GLY A 48 21.74 -48.10 -27.10
CA GLY A 48 22.02 -49.52 -27.37
C GLY A 48 21.11 -50.14 -28.43
N GLU A 49 19.95 -49.51 -28.70
CA GLU A 49 18.95 -50.00 -29.67
C GLU A 49 19.16 -49.46 -31.11
N GLY A 50 20.38 -49.03 -31.43
CA GLY A 50 20.74 -48.46 -32.73
C GLY A 50 20.30 -47.02 -32.95
N PHE A 51 20.31 -46.57 -34.21
CA PHE A 51 19.84 -45.26 -34.66
C PHE A 51 18.59 -45.42 -35.51
N GLU A 52 17.75 -44.38 -35.57
CA GLU A 52 16.66 -44.28 -36.54
C GLU A 52 17.23 -44.07 -37.96
N ASP A 53 16.49 -44.48 -38.98
CA ASP A 53 16.94 -44.34 -40.37
C ASP A 53 17.24 -42.87 -40.72
N GLY A 54 18.42 -42.65 -41.32
CA GLY A 54 18.89 -41.31 -41.69
C GLY A 54 19.50 -40.49 -40.55
N PHE A 55 19.72 -41.09 -39.37
CA PHE A 55 20.44 -40.50 -38.25
C PHE A 55 21.74 -41.26 -37.95
N SER A 56 22.72 -40.54 -37.39
CA SER A 56 24.06 -41.03 -37.10
C SER A 56 24.57 -40.51 -35.75
N SER A 57 25.77 -40.94 -35.34
CA SER A 57 26.40 -40.46 -34.11
C SER A 57 26.74 -38.96 -34.12
N ASP A 58 26.89 -38.38 -35.30
CA ASP A 58 27.28 -36.97 -35.47
C ASP A 58 26.10 -36.03 -35.18
N ASP A 59 24.87 -36.54 -35.22
CA ASP A 59 23.64 -35.81 -34.92
C ASP A 59 23.34 -35.74 -33.41
N ILE A 60 24.16 -36.37 -32.55
CA ILE A 60 23.91 -36.45 -31.11
C ILE A 60 24.32 -35.19 -30.37
N ILE A 61 23.32 -34.56 -29.74
CA ILE A 61 23.48 -33.51 -28.73
C ILE A 61 23.28 -34.13 -27.35
N ARG A 62 24.36 -34.21 -26.58
CA ARG A 62 24.33 -34.77 -25.22
C ARG A 62 23.92 -33.70 -24.22
N VAL A 63 22.69 -33.79 -23.74
CA VAL A 63 22.15 -32.76 -22.85
C VAL A 63 22.61 -32.93 -21.40
N GLY A 64 22.90 -34.18 -20.98
CA GLY A 64 23.44 -34.51 -19.65
C GLY A 64 22.43 -34.43 -18.49
N GLY A 65 21.15 -34.20 -18.81
CA GLY A 65 20.06 -34.00 -17.87
C GLY A 65 18.85 -34.90 -18.13
N THR A 66 17.69 -34.49 -17.61
CA THR A 66 16.41 -35.17 -17.80
C THR A 66 15.51 -34.39 -18.76
N ILE A 67 14.94 -35.08 -19.74
CA ILE A 67 14.12 -34.52 -20.81
C ILE A 67 12.65 -34.87 -20.53
N TYR A 68 11.78 -33.86 -20.59
CA TYR A 68 10.33 -33.96 -20.42
C TYR A 68 9.62 -33.33 -21.62
N PRO A 69 8.31 -33.64 -21.83
CA PRO A 69 7.48 -32.82 -22.70
C PRO A 69 7.50 -31.35 -22.26
N GLY A 70 7.30 -30.44 -23.21
CA GLY A 70 7.11 -29.02 -22.94
C GLY A 70 5.95 -28.77 -21.97
N LEU A 71 6.09 -27.79 -21.08
CA LEU A 71 5.04 -27.48 -20.11
C LEU A 71 3.92 -26.69 -20.78
N MET A 72 2.67 -27.05 -20.46
CA MET A 72 1.48 -26.41 -21.02
C MET A 72 0.67 -25.77 -19.90
N GLU A 73 0.40 -24.47 -20.03
CA GLU A 73 -0.36 -23.66 -19.08
C GLU A 73 -1.71 -23.28 -19.70
N LEU A 74 -2.82 -23.62 -19.06
CA LEU A 74 -4.15 -23.36 -19.62
C LEU A 74 -4.87 -22.17 -18.99
N HIS A 75 -4.26 -21.52 -18.01
CA HIS A 75 -4.79 -20.31 -17.42
C HIS A 75 -3.67 -19.36 -16.97
N ASN A 76 -3.57 -18.23 -17.69
CA ASN A 76 -2.70 -17.12 -17.35
C ASN A 76 -3.22 -15.82 -17.99
N HIS A 77 -3.10 -14.70 -17.29
CA HIS A 77 -3.32 -13.36 -17.79
C HIS A 77 -1.97 -12.74 -18.17
N LEU A 78 -1.34 -13.31 -19.22
CA LEU A 78 0.05 -13.00 -19.61
C LEU A 78 0.42 -11.51 -19.59
N PRO A 79 -0.41 -10.58 -20.12
CA PRO A 79 -0.07 -9.15 -20.11
C PRO A 79 0.25 -8.59 -18.72
N TYR A 80 -0.36 -9.13 -17.67
CA TYR A 80 -0.19 -8.66 -16.30
C TYR A 80 1.11 -9.16 -15.65
N ASN A 81 1.82 -10.11 -16.27
CA ASN A 81 3.06 -10.69 -15.72
C ASN A 81 4.27 -9.73 -15.76
N ILE A 82 4.07 -8.48 -16.20
CA ILE A 82 5.01 -7.37 -16.04
C ILE A 82 4.83 -6.63 -14.70
N LEU A 83 3.69 -6.83 -14.02
CA LEU A 83 3.34 -6.13 -12.79
C LEU A 83 3.82 -6.91 -11.57
N PRO A 84 4.26 -6.19 -10.53
CA PRO A 84 4.76 -6.83 -9.31
C PRO A 84 3.65 -7.50 -8.52
N PHE A 85 4.06 -8.41 -7.64
CA PHE A 85 3.16 -9.07 -6.68
C PHE A 85 2.34 -8.03 -5.89
N TRP A 86 1.03 -8.16 -5.97
CA TRP A 86 0.05 -7.33 -5.29
C TRP A 86 -0.19 -7.88 -3.88
N LEU A 87 -0.21 -7.00 -2.89
CA LEU A 87 -0.51 -7.35 -1.50
C LEU A 87 -1.99 -7.04 -1.19
N PRO A 88 -2.93 -7.97 -1.44
CA PRO A 88 -4.27 -7.83 -0.90
C PRO A 88 -4.19 -7.81 0.63
N ILE A 89 -4.66 -6.72 1.24
CA ILE A 89 -4.62 -6.49 2.69
C ILE A 89 -5.82 -7.11 3.43
N ARG A 90 -6.70 -7.81 2.71
CA ARG A 90 -7.86 -8.54 3.22
C ARG A 90 -8.16 -9.73 2.33
N MET A 91 -8.88 -10.72 2.85
CA MET A 91 -9.49 -11.77 2.05
C MET A 91 -10.73 -11.22 1.32
N PHE A 92 -10.95 -11.73 0.12
CA PHE A 92 -12.17 -11.51 -0.65
C PHE A 92 -12.99 -12.78 -0.69
N GLN A 93 -14.28 -12.66 -0.95
CA GLN A 93 -15.19 -13.80 -1.07
C GLN A 93 -15.38 -14.24 -2.53
N ASN A 94 -15.25 -13.32 -3.48
CA ASN A 94 -15.34 -13.59 -4.92
C ASN A 94 -14.68 -12.46 -5.74
N ARG A 95 -14.38 -12.74 -7.02
CA ARG A 95 -13.66 -11.82 -7.92
C ARG A 95 -14.27 -10.42 -8.11
N ASN A 96 -15.57 -10.26 -7.88
CA ASN A 96 -16.24 -8.99 -8.09
C ASN A 96 -15.91 -7.95 -6.99
N GLN A 97 -15.23 -8.33 -5.92
CA GLN A 97 -15.00 -7.46 -4.76
C GLN A 97 -13.73 -6.59 -4.84
N TRP A 98 -12.75 -6.95 -5.68
CA TRP A 98 -11.52 -6.17 -5.85
C TRP A 98 -11.49 -5.33 -7.13
N GLY A 99 -12.28 -5.65 -8.15
CA GLY A 99 -12.31 -4.88 -9.40
C GLY A 99 -12.58 -3.39 -9.21
N SER A 100 -13.28 -3.01 -8.14
CA SER A 100 -13.71 -1.64 -7.85
C SER A 100 -12.92 -0.92 -6.75
N ILE A 101 -11.83 -1.47 -6.21
CA ILE A 101 -11.07 -0.80 -5.14
C ILE A 101 -9.96 0.10 -5.71
N LYS A 102 -9.69 1.21 -5.02
CA LYS A 102 -8.73 2.25 -5.47
C LYS A 102 -7.31 1.68 -5.62
N GLU A 103 -6.90 0.79 -4.73
CA GLU A 103 -5.60 0.13 -4.76
C GLU A 103 -5.44 -0.76 -5.99
N TYR A 104 -6.47 -1.51 -6.35
CA TYR A 104 -6.47 -2.36 -7.54
C TYR A 104 -6.36 -1.51 -8.82
N ARG A 105 -7.08 -0.38 -8.88
CA ARG A 105 -6.89 0.61 -9.97
C ARG A 105 -5.48 1.17 -10.02
N LYS A 106 -4.92 1.52 -8.86
CA LYS A 106 -3.60 2.12 -8.74
C LYS A 106 -2.47 1.19 -9.16
N PHE A 107 -2.54 -0.09 -8.78
CA PHE A 107 -1.45 -1.05 -8.96
C PHE A 107 -1.63 -2.02 -10.13
N ILE A 108 -2.87 -2.26 -10.59
CA ILE A 108 -3.19 -3.28 -11.60
C ILE A 108 -3.82 -2.67 -12.86
N THR A 109 -5.07 -2.21 -12.79
CA THR A 109 -5.81 -1.86 -14.02
C THR A 109 -5.32 -0.55 -14.65
N GLY A 110 -5.01 0.48 -13.86
CA GLY A 110 -4.53 1.76 -14.38
C GLY A 110 -3.18 1.66 -15.13
N PRO A 111 -2.14 1.02 -14.56
CA PRO A 111 -0.88 0.79 -15.25
C PRO A 111 -1.06 0.01 -16.57
N MET A 112 -1.83 -1.08 -16.56
CA MET A 112 -2.06 -1.88 -17.77
C MET A 112 -2.85 -1.13 -18.83
N GLN A 113 -3.87 -0.36 -18.45
CA GLN A 113 -4.62 0.48 -19.39
C GLN A 113 -3.72 1.54 -20.03
N THR A 114 -2.79 2.11 -19.25
CA THR A 114 -1.88 3.15 -19.74
C THR A 114 -0.85 2.56 -20.71
N LEU A 115 -0.15 1.50 -20.31
CA LEU A 115 0.87 0.88 -21.16
C LEU A 115 0.25 0.17 -22.37
N GLY A 116 -0.86 -0.53 -22.19
CA GLY A 116 -1.56 -1.24 -23.27
C GLY A 116 -2.12 -0.33 -24.37
N LYS A 117 -2.29 0.96 -24.10
CA LYS A 117 -2.75 1.99 -25.06
C LYS A 117 -1.64 2.92 -25.55
N THR A 118 -0.42 2.81 -25.02
CA THR A 118 0.69 3.67 -25.43
C THR A 118 1.49 2.99 -26.54
N ALA A 119 1.69 3.67 -27.66
CA ALA A 119 2.44 3.14 -28.80
C ALA A 119 3.80 2.53 -28.38
N GLY A 120 4.14 1.37 -28.97
CA GLY A 120 5.37 0.62 -28.70
C GLY A 120 5.35 -0.27 -27.45
N TYR A 121 4.53 0.03 -26.44
CA TYR A 121 4.47 -0.78 -25.22
C TYR A 121 3.78 -2.15 -25.38
N PRO A 122 2.69 -2.31 -26.17
CA PRO A 122 2.08 -3.62 -26.38
C PRO A 122 3.06 -4.70 -26.87
N GLY A 123 3.91 -4.37 -27.86
CA GLY A 123 4.95 -5.28 -28.36
C GLY A 123 5.99 -5.62 -27.28
N ALA A 124 6.39 -4.64 -26.47
CA ALA A 124 7.30 -4.87 -25.34
C ALA A 124 6.68 -5.77 -24.26
N ILE A 125 5.40 -5.58 -23.91
CA ILE A 125 4.68 -6.42 -22.94
C ILE A 125 4.66 -7.88 -23.42
N VAL A 126 4.29 -8.09 -24.69
CA VAL A 126 4.23 -9.42 -25.29
C VAL A 126 5.62 -10.07 -25.28
N ARG A 127 6.64 -9.43 -25.85
CA ARG A 127 8.00 -10.00 -25.92
C ARG A 127 8.51 -10.39 -24.53
N TYR A 128 8.29 -9.54 -23.53
CA TYR A 128 8.72 -9.79 -22.16
C TYR A 128 8.02 -11.01 -21.55
N THR A 129 6.70 -11.10 -21.69
CA THR A 129 5.87 -12.13 -21.06
C THR A 129 6.01 -13.50 -21.74
N GLU A 130 6.25 -13.53 -23.06
CA GLU A 130 6.64 -14.76 -23.77
C GLU A 130 8.00 -15.28 -23.31
N CYS A 131 9.01 -14.39 -23.21
CA CYS A 131 10.34 -14.79 -22.72
C CYS A 131 10.27 -15.28 -21.27
N LYS A 132 9.47 -14.64 -20.43
CA LYS A 132 9.21 -15.08 -19.06
C LYS A 132 8.59 -16.49 -19.01
N SER A 133 7.64 -16.78 -19.91
CA SER A 133 7.04 -18.11 -20.06
C SER A 133 8.09 -19.17 -20.46
N LEU A 134 8.94 -18.85 -21.46
CA LEU A 134 10.03 -19.72 -21.90
C LEU A 134 11.04 -20.01 -20.79
N ILE A 135 11.40 -18.99 -20.00
CA ILE A 135 12.32 -19.12 -18.87
C ILE A 135 11.75 -20.07 -17.80
N GLY A 136 10.42 -20.07 -17.62
CA GLY A 136 9.69 -21.03 -16.78
C GLY A 136 9.45 -22.41 -17.42
N GLY A 137 9.90 -22.65 -18.65
CA GLY A 137 9.75 -23.93 -19.35
C GLY A 137 8.39 -24.12 -20.04
N VAL A 138 7.56 -23.08 -20.10
CA VAL A 138 6.23 -23.13 -20.74
C VAL A 138 6.39 -22.99 -22.25
N THR A 139 5.85 -23.95 -22.99
CA THR A 139 5.85 -23.95 -24.47
C THR A 139 4.48 -23.63 -25.07
N THR A 140 3.42 -23.77 -24.27
CA THR A 140 2.03 -23.48 -24.65
C THR A 140 1.34 -22.68 -23.54
N SER A 141 0.67 -21.57 -23.89
CA SER A 141 -0.15 -20.79 -22.97
C SER A 141 -1.35 -20.15 -23.68
N GLN A 142 -2.21 -19.45 -22.93
CA GLN A 142 -3.24 -18.58 -23.49
C GLN A 142 -2.60 -17.40 -24.25
N GLY A 143 -3.20 -16.97 -25.36
CA GLY A 143 -2.69 -15.89 -26.18
C GLY A 143 -2.90 -14.50 -25.58
N VAL A 144 -2.10 -13.52 -26.00
CA VAL A 144 -2.33 -12.10 -25.72
C VAL A 144 -3.27 -11.51 -26.76
N THR A 145 -4.37 -10.88 -26.34
CA THR A 145 -5.37 -10.31 -27.25
C THR A 145 -5.04 -8.87 -27.64
N LEU A 146 -5.12 -8.57 -28.93
CA LEU A 146 -5.02 -7.24 -29.49
C LEU A 146 -6.37 -6.82 -30.11
N ALA A 147 -6.73 -5.55 -29.98
CA ALA A 147 -7.85 -4.94 -30.69
C ALA A 147 -7.42 -3.68 -31.43
N ASN A 148 -8.14 -3.31 -32.47
CA ASN A 148 -7.92 -2.04 -33.18
C ASN A 148 -9.18 -1.14 -33.14
N SER A 149 -9.04 0.06 -33.71
CA SER A 149 -10.07 1.08 -33.83
C SER A 149 -11.34 0.64 -34.58
N GLN A 150 -11.26 -0.42 -35.38
CA GLN A 150 -12.39 -1.02 -36.11
C GLN A 150 -13.05 -2.18 -35.33
N ILE A 151 -12.71 -2.35 -34.05
CA ILE A 151 -13.21 -3.43 -33.17
C ILE A 151 -12.87 -4.81 -33.74
N ARG A 152 -11.81 -4.91 -34.55
CA ARG A 152 -11.26 -6.22 -34.93
C ARG A 152 -10.39 -6.70 -33.78
N LYS A 153 -10.63 -7.93 -33.33
CA LYS A 153 -9.76 -8.64 -32.38
C LYS A 153 -8.90 -9.63 -33.13
N ARG A 154 -7.65 -9.79 -32.72
CA ARG A 154 -6.78 -10.90 -33.10
C ARG A 154 -5.89 -11.27 -31.94
N TYR A 155 -5.28 -12.45 -32.01
CA TYR A 155 -4.28 -12.81 -31.03
C TYR A 155 -2.87 -12.52 -31.52
N TYR A 156 -1.97 -12.41 -30.57
CA TYR A 156 -0.55 -12.27 -30.83
C TYR A 156 0.06 -13.56 -31.39
N HIS A 157 0.86 -13.44 -32.45
CA HIS A 157 1.69 -14.53 -32.98
C HIS A 157 3.16 -14.32 -32.62
N GLY A 158 3.66 -15.09 -31.64
CA GLY A 158 5.04 -15.02 -31.19
C GLY A 158 5.69 -16.39 -31.03
N LEU A 159 6.44 -16.59 -29.94
CA LEU A 159 7.33 -17.76 -29.77
C LEU A 159 6.65 -18.97 -29.15
N ILE A 160 5.71 -18.74 -28.23
CA ILE A 160 4.98 -19.80 -27.54
C ILE A 160 3.70 -20.17 -28.30
N ARG A 161 3.22 -21.41 -28.15
CA ARG A 161 1.96 -21.81 -28.76
C ARG A 161 0.79 -21.14 -28.04
N ASN A 162 -0.02 -20.43 -28.82
CA ASN A 162 -1.26 -19.82 -28.40
C ASN A 162 -2.41 -20.83 -28.62
N VAL A 163 -3.19 -21.13 -27.57
CA VAL A 163 -4.29 -22.11 -27.65
C VAL A 163 -5.50 -21.59 -28.42
N GLU A 164 -5.69 -20.27 -28.50
CA GLU A 164 -6.84 -19.65 -29.18
C GLU A 164 -6.68 -19.55 -30.70
N GLU A 165 -5.45 -19.44 -31.21
CA GLU A 165 -5.16 -19.25 -32.63
C GLU A 165 -3.91 -20.06 -33.06
N THR A 166 -4.08 -21.39 -33.18
CA THR A 166 -2.96 -22.30 -33.51
C THR A 166 -2.61 -22.27 -34.99
N ASN A 167 -3.57 -22.01 -35.87
CA ASN A 167 -3.49 -22.23 -37.32
C ASN A 167 -2.91 -23.61 -37.72
N ASP A 168 -3.07 -24.62 -36.86
CA ASP A 168 -2.59 -25.99 -37.09
C ASP A 168 -3.79 -26.95 -37.10
N PRO A 169 -4.09 -27.64 -38.23
CA PRO A 169 -5.25 -28.52 -38.32
C PRO A 169 -5.19 -29.72 -37.37
N GLU A 170 -4.01 -30.03 -36.82
CA GLU A 170 -3.81 -31.11 -35.86
C GLU A 170 -3.99 -30.66 -34.39
N LEU A 171 -4.10 -29.36 -34.15
CA LEU A 171 -4.22 -28.74 -32.83
C LEU A 171 -5.50 -27.89 -32.78
N PRO A 172 -6.67 -28.50 -32.44
CA PRO A 172 -7.93 -27.77 -32.36
C PRO A 172 -7.85 -26.60 -31.37
N GLU A 173 -8.37 -25.45 -31.76
CA GLU A 173 -8.30 -24.21 -30.95
C GLU A 173 -9.16 -24.29 -29.68
N ALA A 174 -8.82 -23.47 -28.70
CA ALA A 174 -9.63 -23.19 -27.53
C ALA A 174 -10.35 -21.84 -27.65
N GLU A 175 -11.34 -21.64 -26.81
CA GLU A 175 -11.98 -20.35 -26.58
C GLU A 175 -11.82 -19.98 -25.11
N THR A 176 -11.34 -18.78 -24.87
CA THR A 176 -11.04 -18.24 -23.53
C THR A 176 -11.84 -16.96 -23.33
N ARG A 177 -11.70 -16.30 -22.16
CA ARG A 177 -12.35 -15.00 -21.86
C ARG A 177 -13.88 -15.03 -22.04
N ILE A 178 -14.46 -16.17 -21.70
CA ILE A 178 -15.90 -16.41 -21.77
C ILE A 178 -16.54 -15.70 -20.57
N GLY A 179 -17.60 -14.91 -20.84
CA GLY A 179 -18.37 -14.24 -19.80
C GLY A 179 -19.13 -15.21 -18.89
N ASP A 180 -19.66 -14.67 -17.78
CA ASP A 180 -20.50 -15.45 -16.89
C ASP A 180 -21.75 -15.97 -17.60
N VAL A 181 -22.00 -17.27 -17.49
CA VAL A 181 -23.16 -17.89 -18.12
C VAL A 181 -24.43 -17.46 -17.39
N THR A 182 -25.34 -16.83 -18.11
CA THR A 182 -26.66 -16.42 -17.62
C THR A 182 -27.80 -17.23 -18.25
N ASP A 183 -27.58 -17.82 -19.43
CA ASP A 183 -28.48 -18.74 -20.12
C ASP A 183 -27.73 -20.05 -20.47
N ALA A 184 -27.99 -21.10 -19.69
CA ALA A 184 -27.36 -22.41 -19.85
C ALA A 184 -27.60 -23.03 -21.24
N LEU A 185 -28.81 -22.89 -21.80
CA LEU A 185 -29.17 -23.52 -23.06
C LEU A 185 -28.50 -22.78 -24.23
N ALA A 186 -28.50 -21.45 -24.20
CA ALA A 186 -27.77 -20.64 -25.17
C ALA A 186 -26.28 -20.98 -25.14
N PHE A 187 -25.67 -21.02 -23.95
CA PHE A 187 -24.26 -21.38 -23.79
C PHE A 187 -23.95 -22.78 -24.30
N PHE A 188 -24.76 -23.79 -23.94
CA PHE A 188 -24.59 -25.17 -24.41
C PHE A 188 -24.56 -25.27 -25.93
N ASN A 189 -25.41 -24.51 -26.64
CA ASN A 189 -25.43 -24.48 -28.10
C ASN A 189 -24.16 -23.86 -28.72
N THR A 190 -23.35 -23.13 -27.94
CA THR A 190 -22.05 -22.60 -28.40
C THR A 190 -20.90 -23.61 -28.27
N ILE A 191 -21.08 -24.68 -27.48
CA ILE A 191 -20.04 -25.68 -27.23
C ILE A 191 -19.90 -26.57 -28.48
N LYS A 192 -18.73 -26.51 -29.12
CA LYS A 192 -18.46 -27.26 -30.37
C LYS A 192 -17.51 -28.43 -30.11
N PRO A 193 -17.67 -29.58 -30.80
CA PRO A 193 -16.79 -30.74 -30.63
C PRO A 193 -15.30 -30.49 -30.92
N ASN A 194 -14.98 -29.45 -31.68
CA ASN A 194 -13.63 -29.09 -32.12
C ASN A 194 -13.10 -27.79 -31.50
N LYS A 195 -13.75 -27.25 -30.47
CA LYS A 195 -13.28 -26.04 -29.77
C LYS A 195 -13.52 -26.15 -28.27
N THR A 196 -12.45 -26.31 -27.49
CA THR A 196 -12.55 -26.41 -26.02
C THR A 196 -12.81 -25.02 -25.42
N LYS A 197 -13.78 -24.90 -24.52
CA LYS A 197 -14.09 -23.68 -23.76
C LYS A 197 -13.32 -23.70 -22.43
N LEU A 198 -12.51 -22.68 -22.18
CA LEU A 198 -11.82 -22.43 -20.90
C LEU A 198 -12.56 -21.29 -20.17
N LEU A 199 -13.40 -21.65 -19.20
CA LEU A 199 -14.35 -20.75 -18.53
C LEU A 199 -13.94 -20.50 -17.07
N HIS A 200 -13.86 -19.24 -16.63
CA HIS A 200 -13.75 -18.93 -15.20
C HIS A 200 -15.01 -19.40 -14.48
N LEU A 201 -14.88 -20.44 -13.66
CA LEU A 201 -16.02 -21.15 -13.07
C LEU A 201 -15.90 -21.14 -11.56
N SER A 202 -16.85 -20.49 -10.89
CA SER A 202 -16.90 -20.40 -9.43
C SER A 202 -15.60 -19.87 -8.79
N GLU A 203 -15.10 -18.75 -9.33
CA GLU A 203 -13.92 -18.07 -8.81
C GLU A 203 -14.26 -17.25 -7.54
N GLY A 204 -14.09 -17.90 -6.39
CA GLY A 204 -14.45 -17.40 -5.07
C GLY A 204 -14.84 -18.53 -4.13
N VAL A 205 -15.29 -18.19 -2.92
CA VAL A 205 -15.67 -19.15 -1.87
C VAL A 205 -17.11 -18.97 -1.37
N ASP A 206 -17.83 -17.96 -1.86
CA ASP A 206 -19.21 -17.70 -1.46
C ASP A 206 -20.27 -18.32 -2.40
N GLU A 207 -21.53 -18.29 -1.95
CA GLU A 207 -22.68 -18.77 -2.73
C GLU A 207 -22.85 -18.03 -4.07
N ARG A 208 -22.38 -16.79 -4.18
CA ARG A 208 -22.41 -16.06 -5.45
C ARG A 208 -21.44 -16.67 -6.45
N ALA A 209 -20.21 -16.99 -6.02
CA ALA A 209 -19.25 -17.69 -6.84
C ALA A 209 -19.81 -19.06 -7.26
N ARG A 210 -20.34 -19.84 -6.31
CA ARG A 210 -20.99 -21.14 -6.61
C ARG A 210 -22.15 -21.01 -7.60
N GLY A 211 -22.90 -19.92 -7.54
CA GLY A 211 -24.02 -19.61 -8.45
C GLY A 211 -23.64 -19.71 -9.93
N PHE A 212 -22.41 -19.32 -10.31
CA PHE A 212 -21.93 -19.41 -11.69
C PHE A 212 -21.84 -20.85 -12.22
N PHE A 213 -21.63 -21.84 -11.34
CA PHE A 213 -21.73 -23.24 -11.71
C PHE A 213 -23.18 -23.68 -11.87
N THR A 214 -24.05 -23.35 -10.92
CA THR A 214 -25.47 -23.72 -11.01
C THR A 214 -26.18 -23.11 -12.22
N ASN A 215 -25.69 -21.98 -12.73
CA ASN A 215 -26.17 -21.37 -13.98
C ASN A 215 -25.88 -22.22 -15.22
N LEU A 216 -25.03 -23.25 -15.14
CA LEU A 216 -24.85 -24.22 -16.22
C LEU A 216 -25.97 -25.27 -16.26
N GLN A 217 -26.86 -25.32 -15.27
CA GLN A 217 -27.97 -26.26 -15.27
C GLN A 217 -29.06 -25.83 -16.26
N ILE A 218 -29.41 -26.72 -17.21
CA ILE A 218 -30.49 -26.48 -18.18
C ILE A 218 -31.82 -26.93 -17.61
N ASP A 219 -31.86 -28.14 -17.03
CA ASP A 219 -32.99 -28.72 -16.30
C ASP A 219 -32.50 -29.79 -15.32
N THR A 220 -33.40 -30.62 -14.78
CA THR A 220 -33.06 -31.63 -13.75
C THR A 220 -31.97 -32.61 -14.17
N ASP A 221 -31.93 -32.98 -15.46
CA ASP A 221 -31.05 -34.03 -15.98
C ASP A 221 -30.04 -33.54 -17.02
N ARG A 222 -30.10 -32.26 -17.42
CA ARG A 222 -29.22 -31.68 -18.44
C ARG A 222 -28.45 -30.47 -17.93
N TRP A 223 -27.18 -30.44 -18.30
CA TRP A 223 -26.23 -29.38 -17.95
C TRP A 223 -25.48 -28.91 -19.19
N ALA A 224 -25.08 -27.65 -19.20
CA ALA A 224 -24.26 -27.02 -20.22
C ALA A 224 -22.78 -27.41 -20.07
N ILE A 225 -22.52 -28.69 -19.79
CA ILE A 225 -21.21 -29.26 -19.50
C ILE A 225 -20.97 -30.40 -20.49
N THR A 226 -19.78 -30.43 -21.09
CA THR A 226 -19.33 -31.49 -21.99
C THR A 226 -17.83 -31.73 -21.77
N ASN A 227 -17.26 -32.70 -22.50
CA ASN A 227 -15.81 -32.89 -22.59
C ASN A 227 -15.05 -31.76 -23.32
N ARG A 228 -15.75 -30.72 -23.78
CA ARG A 228 -15.18 -29.49 -24.35
C ARG A 228 -15.38 -28.28 -23.43
N LEU A 229 -15.65 -28.51 -22.15
CA LEU A 229 -15.66 -27.46 -21.13
C LEU A 229 -14.62 -27.76 -20.06
N ALA A 230 -13.78 -26.77 -19.76
CA ALA A 230 -12.85 -26.79 -18.66
C ALA A 230 -13.10 -25.58 -17.76
N GLY A 231 -13.39 -25.84 -16.48
CA GLY A 231 -13.61 -24.80 -15.48
C GLY A 231 -12.28 -24.32 -14.88
N ILE A 232 -12.01 -23.03 -14.93
CA ILE A 232 -10.85 -22.38 -14.31
C ILE A 232 -11.19 -22.04 -12.86
N HIS A 233 -10.23 -22.28 -11.96
CA HIS A 233 -10.31 -22.20 -10.50
C HIS A 233 -11.22 -23.24 -9.85
N CYS A 234 -12.53 -23.20 -10.12
CA CYS A 234 -13.53 -24.07 -9.47
C CYS A 234 -13.50 -24.01 -7.93
N THR A 235 -13.05 -22.90 -7.36
CA THR A 235 -12.83 -22.72 -5.91
C THR A 235 -14.12 -22.87 -5.11
N GLY A 236 -15.22 -22.30 -5.61
CA GLY A 236 -16.51 -22.26 -4.91
C GLY A 236 -17.36 -23.51 -5.11
N LEU A 237 -16.84 -24.56 -5.73
CA LEU A 237 -17.59 -25.80 -5.95
C LEU A 237 -17.61 -26.67 -4.69
N ASP A 238 -18.78 -27.26 -4.42
CA ASP A 238 -18.94 -28.30 -3.42
C ASP A 238 -18.57 -29.69 -3.97
N PRO A 239 -18.31 -30.69 -3.09
CA PRO A 239 -17.99 -32.05 -3.54
C PRO A 239 -19.01 -32.63 -4.52
N ASP A 240 -20.31 -32.40 -4.28
CA ASP A 240 -21.39 -32.86 -5.17
C ASP A 240 -21.38 -32.15 -6.53
N ASP A 241 -20.90 -30.90 -6.59
CA ASP A 241 -20.76 -30.15 -7.85
C ASP A 241 -19.65 -30.77 -8.72
N PHE A 242 -18.57 -31.29 -8.11
CA PHE A 242 -17.53 -32.04 -8.82
C PHE A 242 -18.05 -33.37 -9.36
N GLU A 243 -18.98 -34.05 -8.66
CA GLU A 243 -19.65 -35.23 -9.22
C GLU A 243 -20.37 -34.88 -10.53
N VAL A 244 -21.13 -33.78 -10.53
CA VAL A 244 -21.85 -33.30 -11.72
C VAL A 244 -20.88 -32.93 -12.84
N LEU A 245 -19.85 -32.14 -12.54
CA LEU A 245 -18.85 -31.72 -13.53
C LEU A 245 -18.17 -32.92 -14.18
N GLY A 246 -17.76 -33.92 -13.38
CA GLY A 246 -17.14 -35.15 -13.86
C GLY A 246 -18.10 -36.04 -14.65
N ARG A 247 -19.35 -36.20 -14.18
CA ARG A 247 -20.39 -37.03 -14.83
C ARG A 247 -20.69 -36.59 -16.26
N PHE A 248 -20.66 -35.28 -16.53
CA PHE A 248 -20.87 -34.71 -17.86
C PHE A 248 -19.57 -34.54 -18.67
N GLY A 249 -18.44 -35.03 -18.15
CA GLY A 249 -17.16 -35.08 -18.85
C GLY A 249 -16.35 -33.79 -18.78
N GLY A 250 -16.73 -32.83 -17.93
CA GLY A 250 -15.98 -31.60 -17.73
C GLY A 250 -14.57 -31.82 -17.16
N SER A 251 -13.74 -30.80 -17.27
CA SER A 251 -12.36 -30.78 -16.77
C SER A 251 -12.09 -29.50 -15.96
N MET A 252 -10.94 -29.41 -15.31
CA MET A 252 -10.59 -28.29 -14.43
C MET A 252 -9.18 -27.77 -14.67
N ILE A 253 -9.00 -26.45 -14.60
CA ILE A 253 -7.71 -25.78 -14.46
C ILE A 253 -7.63 -25.20 -13.05
N TRP A 254 -6.65 -25.69 -12.28
CA TRP A 254 -6.47 -25.35 -10.88
C TRP A 254 -5.34 -24.33 -10.71
N SER A 255 -5.61 -23.27 -9.94
CA SER A 255 -4.67 -22.18 -9.66
C SER A 255 -4.58 -21.95 -8.15
N PRO A 256 -4.04 -22.93 -7.39
CA PRO A 256 -4.05 -22.90 -5.94
C PRO A 256 -3.45 -21.65 -5.34
N PHE A 257 -2.38 -21.11 -5.92
CA PHE A 257 -1.67 -20.01 -5.29
C PHE A 257 -2.50 -18.73 -5.28
N SER A 258 -3.09 -18.38 -6.45
CA SER A 258 -4.00 -17.24 -6.57
C SER A 258 -5.27 -17.41 -5.75
N ASN A 259 -5.82 -18.62 -5.71
CA ASN A 259 -6.98 -18.90 -4.89
C ASN A 259 -6.72 -18.64 -3.40
N ILE A 260 -5.61 -19.17 -2.87
CA ILE A 260 -5.23 -19.00 -1.46
C ILE A 260 -4.99 -17.52 -1.14
N ILE A 261 -4.27 -16.79 -2.01
CA ILE A 261 -3.96 -15.38 -1.78
C ILE A 261 -5.22 -14.51 -1.78
N LEU A 262 -6.17 -14.76 -2.67
CA LEU A 262 -7.35 -13.90 -2.82
C LEU A 262 -8.49 -14.31 -1.90
N TYR A 263 -8.68 -15.61 -1.67
CA TYR A 263 -9.86 -16.18 -1.03
C TYR A 263 -9.59 -16.91 0.29
N GLY A 264 -8.31 -17.15 0.63
CA GLY A 264 -7.90 -17.86 1.85
C GLY A 264 -7.99 -19.38 1.77
N ASP A 265 -8.52 -19.93 0.67
CA ASP A 265 -8.63 -21.37 0.42
C ASP A 265 -8.59 -21.65 -1.10
N THR A 266 -8.60 -22.92 -1.51
CA THR A 266 -8.61 -23.35 -2.92
C THR A 266 -9.66 -24.43 -3.20
N ALA A 267 -9.77 -24.85 -4.46
CA ALA A 267 -10.72 -25.87 -4.90
C ALA A 267 -10.58 -27.18 -4.10
N LYS A 268 -11.72 -27.87 -3.89
CA LYS A 268 -11.79 -29.16 -3.19
C LYS A 268 -11.27 -30.30 -4.07
N VAL A 269 -9.97 -30.25 -4.42
CA VAL A 269 -9.33 -31.10 -5.44
C VAL A 269 -9.36 -32.60 -5.14
N GLN A 270 -9.52 -33.01 -3.88
CA GLN A 270 -9.77 -34.43 -3.54
C GLN A 270 -11.10 -34.90 -4.16
N ALA A 271 -12.17 -34.11 -4.04
CA ALA A 271 -13.46 -34.45 -4.65
C ALA A 271 -13.38 -34.48 -6.18
N ALA A 272 -12.68 -33.50 -6.78
CA ALA A 272 -12.41 -33.50 -8.21
C ALA A 272 -11.69 -34.79 -8.66
N LYS A 273 -10.70 -35.25 -7.88
CA LYS A 273 -9.98 -36.50 -8.14
C LYS A 273 -10.88 -37.72 -7.99
N ASP A 274 -11.67 -37.80 -6.91
CA ASP A 274 -12.56 -38.93 -6.62
C ASP A 274 -13.64 -39.12 -7.71
N HIS A 275 -14.02 -38.02 -8.36
CA HIS A 275 -14.94 -38.01 -9.51
C HIS A 275 -14.24 -38.09 -10.89
N ASN A 276 -12.95 -38.45 -10.92
CA ASN A 276 -12.15 -38.68 -12.14
C ASN A 276 -12.06 -37.46 -13.08
N LEU A 277 -12.09 -36.24 -12.56
CA LEU A 277 -11.86 -35.06 -13.40
C LEU A 277 -10.41 -35.03 -13.91
N THR A 278 -10.24 -34.62 -15.17
CA THR A 278 -8.92 -34.25 -15.68
C THR A 278 -8.57 -32.85 -15.15
N ILE A 279 -7.47 -32.76 -14.41
CA ILE A 279 -7.02 -31.52 -13.76
C ILE A 279 -5.72 -31.06 -14.44
N ALA A 280 -5.66 -29.80 -14.85
CA ALA A 280 -4.44 -29.10 -15.25
C ALA A 280 -4.11 -27.97 -14.26
N LEU A 281 -2.89 -27.46 -14.28
CA LEU A 281 -2.49 -26.28 -13.50
C LEU A 281 -2.44 -25.01 -14.39
N GLY A 282 -2.63 -23.85 -13.75
CA GLY A 282 -2.36 -22.55 -14.35
C GLY A 282 -1.93 -21.54 -13.30
N ALA A 283 -0.93 -20.71 -13.61
CA ALA A 283 -0.42 -19.74 -12.65
C ALA A 283 -1.36 -18.54 -12.40
N ASP A 284 -2.40 -18.38 -13.23
CA ASP A 284 -3.35 -17.25 -13.24
C ASP A 284 -2.66 -15.93 -13.63
N TRP A 285 -1.69 -15.43 -12.86
CA TRP A 285 -0.94 -14.18 -13.12
C TRP A 285 0.01 -13.85 -11.97
N ALA A 286 1.09 -13.12 -12.26
CA ALA A 286 2.10 -12.72 -11.28
C ALA A 286 1.59 -11.83 -10.10
N PRO A 287 0.57 -10.97 -10.24
CA PRO A 287 0.11 -10.13 -9.15
C PRO A 287 -0.47 -10.90 -7.95
N SER A 288 -1.11 -12.05 -8.15
CA SER A 288 -1.66 -12.82 -7.03
C SER A 288 -1.48 -14.33 -7.13
N GLY A 289 -1.00 -14.87 -8.25
CA GLY A 289 -0.64 -16.28 -8.42
C GLY A 289 0.86 -16.49 -8.56
N GLY A 290 1.25 -17.63 -9.15
CA GLY A 290 2.64 -17.93 -9.42
C GLY A 290 3.25 -17.01 -10.48
N LYS A 291 4.55 -16.70 -10.37
CA LYS A 291 5.27 -16.00 -11.45
C LYS A 291 5.41 -16.85 -12.71
N ASN A 292 5.34 -18.16 -12.55
CA ASN A 292 5.35 -19.17 -13.61
C ASN A 292 4.79 -20.51 -13.10
N LEU A 293 4.56 -21.43 -14.03
CA LEU A 293 3.97 -22.74 -13.76
C LEU A 293 4.83 -23.65 -12.86
N LEU A 294 6.16 -23.46 -12.79
CA LEU A 294 7.01 -24.23 -11.87
C LEU A 294 6.75 -23.86 -10.41
N GLU A 295 6.45 -22.59 -10.14
CA GLU A 295 6.06 -22.15 -8.80
C GLU A 295 4.68 -22.70 -8.43
N GLU A 296 3.72 -22.62 -9.35
CA GLU A 296 2.36 -23.16 -9.15
C GLU A 296 2.40 -24.67 -8.84
N LEU A 297 3.27 -25.42 -9.53
CA LEU A 297 3.48 -26.86 -9.31
C LEU A 297 3.99 -27.17 -7.89
N LYS A 298 4.85 -26.31 -7.31
CA LYS A 298 5.32 -26.46 -5.93
C LYS A 298 4.20 -26.20 -4.93
N VAL A 299 3.42 -25.14 -5.16
CA VAL A 299 2.26 -24.81 -4.31
C VAL A 299 1.22 -25.95 -4.34
N ALA A 300 0.95 -26.51 -5.51
CA ALA A 300 0.09 -27.68 -5.68
C ALA A 300 0.63 -28.92 -4.93
N LYS A 301 1.94 -29.21 -5.00
CA LYS A 301 2.58 -30.29 -4.23
C LYS A 301 2.39 -30.10 -2.73
N MET A 302 2.71 -28.92 -2.23
CA MET A 302 2.62 -28.62 -0.80
C MET A 302 1.19 -28.69 -0.27
N TYR A 303 0.22 -28.17 -1.03
CA TYR A 303 -1.20 -28.29 -0.68
C TYR A 303 -1.63 -29.77 -0.66
N SER A 304 -1.19 -30.55 -1.65
CA SER A 304 -1.48 -31.98 -1.73
C SER A 304 -0.94 -32.76 -0.54
N GLU A 305 0.31 -32.53 -0.15
CA GLU A 305 0.98 -33.15 1.01
C GLU A 305 0.27 -32.78 2.32
N GLN A 306 -0.03 -31.49 2.50
CA GLN A 306 -0.73 -31.00 3.69
C GLN A 306 -2.15 -31.58 3.81
N SER A 307 -2.79 -31.87 2.67
CA SER A 307 -4.14 -32.43 2.60
C SER A 307 -4.18 -33.97 2.57
N GLY A 308 -3.12 -34.63 3.05
CA GLY A 308 -3.06 -36.09 3.17
C GLY A 308 -2.42 -36.81 1.98
N GLY A 309 -1.68 -36.10 1.12
CA GLY A 309 -1.00 -36.67 -0.05
C GLY A 309 -1.95 -37.01 -1.20
N ILE A 310 -2.81 -36.07 -1.59
CA ILE A 310 -3.87 -36.27 -2.60
C ILE A 310 -3.30 -36.80 -3.93
N PHE A 311 -2.17 -36.26 -4.39
CA PHE A 311 -1.57 -36.53 -5.70
C PHE A 311 -0.14 -37.06 -5.53
N SER A 312 0.19 -38.08 -6.32
CA SER A 312 1.57 -38.51 -6.51
C SER A 312 2.35 -37.50 -7.37
N SER A 313 3.68 -37.49 -7.25
CA SER A 313 4.55 -36.62 -8.07
C SER A 313 4.30 -36.81 -9.58
N ARG A 314 4.03 -38.05 -10.01
CA ARG A 314 3.62 -38.34 -11.39
C ARG A 314 2.34 -37.60 -11.78
N GLU A 315 1.29 -37.69 -10.97
CA GLU A 315 0.00 -37.04 -11.27
C GLU A 315 0.15 -35.52 -11.34
N LEU A 316 0.97 -34.91 -10.47
CA LEU A 316 1.28 -33.48 -10.54
C LEU A 316 2.02 -33.11 -11.83
N VAL A 317 2.96 -33.93 -12.30
CA VAL A 317 3.63 -33.73 -13.60
C VAL A 317 2.65 -33.91 -14.76
N GLU A 318 1.68 -34.81 -14.67
CA GLU A 318 0.60 -34.94 -15.66
C GLU A 318 -0.23 -33.65 -15.77
N MET A 319 -0.45 -32.91 -14.69
CA MET A 319 -1.20 -31.64 -14.68
C MET A 319 -0.55 -30.51 -15.48
N VAL A 320 0.75 -30.59 -15.76
CA VAL A 320 1.50 -29.60 -16.54
C VAL A 320 1.99 -30.13 -17.90
N THR A 321 1.65 -31.37 -18.24
CA THR A 321 2.06 -32.03 -19.50
C THR A 321 0.89 -32.70 -20.22
N VAL A 322 0.50 -33.91 -19.79
CA VAL A 322 -0.47 -34.76 -20.48
C VAL A 322 -1.91 -34.25 -20.32
N ASN A 323 -2.30 -33.82 -19.12
CA ASN A 323 -3.66 -33.38 -18.83
C ASN A 323 -4.06 -32.13 -19.61
N PRO A 324 -3.27 -31.04 -19.66
CA PRO A 324 -3.61 -29.90 -20.49
C PRO A 324 -3.70 -30.26 -21.97
N ALA A 325 -2.85 -31.16 -22.47
CA ALA A 325 -2.98 -31.68 -23.83
C ALA A 325 -4.31 -32.44 -24.04
N LYS A 326 -4.75 -33.27 -23.09
CA LYS A 326 -6.06 -33.95 -23.16
C LYS A 326 -7.23 -32.98 -23.14
N ILE A 327 -7.19 -31.95 -22.28
CA ILE A 327 -8.25 -30.92 -22.19
C ILE A 327 -8.43 -30.20 -23.53
N LEU A 328 -7.32 -29.86 -24.19
CA LEU A 328 -7.34 -29.25 -25.52
C LEU A 328 -7.64 -30.25 -26.65
N GLY A 329 -7.52 -31.56 -26.42
CA GLY A 329 -7.58 -32.58 -27.47
C GLY A 329 -6.32 -32.63 -28.34
N TRP A 330 -5.18 -32.23 -27.78
CA TRP A 330 -3.85 -32.19 -28.41
C TRP A 330 -2.98 -33.38 -28.01
N ASP A 331 -3.47 -34.31 -27.19
CA ASP A 331 -2.73 -35.45 -26.65
C ASP A 331 -2.22 -36.43 -27.71
N ALA A 332 -2.74 -36.39 -28.95
CA ALA A 332 -2.17 -37.10 -30.08
C ALA A 332 -0.84 -36.51 -30.58
N ARG A 333 -0.59 -35.21 -30.34
CA ARG A 333 0.55 -34.46 -30.89
C ARG A 333 1.47 -33.82 -29.86
N LEU A 334 0.98 -33.54 -28.65
CA LEU A 334 1.70 -32.86 -27.57
C LEU A 334 1.47 -33.56 -26.21
N GLY A 335 2.07 -33.02 -25.15
CA GLY A 335 1.93 -33.50 -23.77
C GLY A 335 2.70 -34.79 -23.43
N SER A 336 3.29 -35.48 -24.42
CA SER A 336 4.18 -36.63 -24.19
C SER A 336 5.27 -36.71 -25.27
N ILE A 337 6.33 -37.49 -25.01
CA ILE A 337 7.42 -37.79 -25.93
C ILE A 337 7.16 -39.17 -26.55
N ALA A 338 6.74 -39.19 -27.82
CA ALA A 338 6.52 -40.42 -28.58
C ALA A 338 6.69 -40.14 -30.08
N PRO A 339 7.00 -41.16 -30.90
CA PRO A 339 7.03 -41.01 -32.36
C PRO A 339 5.72 -40.43 -32.91
N GLY A 340 5.82 -39.50 -33.85
CA GLY A 340 4.70 -38.80 -34.47
C GLY A 340 4.20 -37.57 -33.68
N LYS A 341 4.78 -37.26 -32.52
CA LYS A 341 4.48 -36.04 -31.75
C LYS A 341 5.38 -34.88 -32.15
N LYS A 342 4.94 -33.64 -31.87
CA LYS A 342 5.74 -32.44 -32.08
C LYS A 342 6.81 -32.34 -30.99
N ALA A 343 8.01 -31.88 -31.34
CA ALA A 343 9.16 -31.79 -30.45
C ALA A 343 9.10 -30.52 -29.57
N ASP A 344 8.11 -30.48 -28.68
CA ASP A 344 8.03 -29.51 -27.59
C ASP A 344 8.60 -30.16 -26.34
N LEU A 345 9.77 -29.71 -25.91
CA LEU A 345 10.59 -30.39 -24.91
C LEU A 345 11.21 -29.40 -23.93
N ILE A 346 11.36 -29.81 -22.67
CA ILE A 346 12.25 -29.14 -21.72
C ILE A 346 13.33 -30.10 -21.25
N VAL A 347 14.50 -29.55 -20.92
CA VAL A 347 15.61 -30.31 -20.35
C VAL A 347 16.04 -29.69 -19.04
N LEU A 348 15.97 -30.48 -17.97
CA LEU A 348 16.42 -30.12 -16.64
C LEU A 348 17.81 -30.69 -16.33
N ILE A 349 18.63 -29.93 -15.63
CA ILE A 349 19.97 -30.37 -15.19
C ILE A 349 19.83 -31.51 -14.15
N GLY A 350 20.60 -32.58 -14.34
CA GLY A 350 20.69 -33.70 -13.39
C GLY A 350 19.77 -34.89 -13.72
N HIS A 351 20.12 -36.06 -13.16
CA HIS A 351 19.46 -37.35 -13.47
C HIS A 351 19.52 -38.38 -12.32
N GLN A 352 19.91 -37.97 -11.10
CA GLN A 352 20.16 -38.88 -9.97
C GLN A 352 18.95 -39.05 -9.03
N GLU A 353 18.05 -38.08 -8.99
CA GLU A 353 16.83 -38.07 -8.16
C GLU A 353 15.66 -38.81 -8.84
N ASP A 354 14.52 -39.00 -8.16
CA ASP A 354 13.28 -39.46 -8.79
C ASP A 354 12.92 -38.57 -10.00
N ALA A 355 12.44 -39.18 -11.07
CA ALA A 355 12.23 -38.47 -12.32
C ALA A 355 11.05 -37.48 -12.26
N TYR A 356 10.04 -37.71 -11.44
CA TYR A 356 8.89 -36.81 -11.35
C TYR A 356 9.13 -35.71 -10.32
N ASP A 357 9.68 -36.05 -9.15
CA ASP A 357 10.08 -35.04 -8.16
C ASP A 357 11.08 -34.03 -8.74
N LYS A 358 11.97 -34.48 -9.65
CA LYS A 358 12.94 -33.60 -10.31
C LYS A 358 12.30 -32.41 -11.02
N LEU A 359 11.15 -32.61 -11.68
CA LEU A 359 10.44 -31.53 -12.35
C LEU A 359 9.75 -30.59 -11.36
N ILE A 360 9.16 -31.14 -10.31
CA ILE A 360 8.46 -30.35 -9.29
C ILE A 360 9.43 -29.44 -8.53
N GLU A 361 10.59 -29.99 -8.15
CA GLU A 361 11.64 -29.29 -7.42
C GLU A 361 12.44 -28.31 -8.27
N ALA A 362 12.36 -28.41 -9.60
CA ALA A 362 13.12 -27.54 -10.50
C ALA A 362 12.67 -26.08 -10.42
N ASN A 363 13.64 -25.18 -10.38
CA ASN A 363 13.45 -23.75 -10.64
C ASN A 363 14.05 -23.37 -12.00
N GLU A 364 13.95 -22.09 -12.36
CA GLU A 364 14.37 -21.55 -13.65
C GLU A 364 15.87 -21.80 -13.92
N LYS A 365 16.71 -21.85 -12.87
CA LYS A 365 18.14 -22.14 -12.98
C LYS A 365 18.40 -23.58 -13.43
N ASN A 366 17.49 -24.50 -13.12
CA ASN A 366 17.61 -25.91 -13.48
C ASN A 366 17.24 -26.19 -14.94
N ILE A 367 16.55 -25.27 -15.62
CA ILE A 367 16.26 -25.40 -17.05
C ILE A 367 17.54 -25.15 -17.85
N SER A 368 17.91 -26.16 -18.64
CA SER A 368 19.10 -26.14 -19.50
C SER A 368 18.78 -25.97 -20.98
N LEU A 369 17.58 -26.35 -21.41
CA LEU A 369 17.10 -26.20 -22.78
C LEU A 369 15.57 -26.24 -22.82
N VAL A 370 14.95 -25.40 -23.63
CA VAL A 370 13.52 -25.41 -23.99
C VAL A 370 13.43 -25.40 -25.51
N VAL A 371 12.66 -26.34 -26.04
CA VAL A 371 12.48 -26.58 -27.46
C VAL A 371 11.00 -26.48 -27.77
N ILE A 372 10.65 -25.74 -28.82
CA ILE A 372 9.27 -25.64 -29.31
C ILE A 372 9.28 -26.00 -30.79
N ASN A 373 8.49 -26.99 -31.18
CA ASN A 373 8.42 -27.51 -32.55
C ASN A 373 9.81 -27.88 -33.12
N GLY A 374 10.69 -28.45 -32.28
CA GLY A 374 12.06 -28.80 -32.63
C GLY A 374 13.06 -27.63 -32.66
N ILE A 375 12.62 -26.38 -32.48
CA ILE A 375 13.50 -25.22 -32.44
C ILE A 375 13.94 -24.96 -31.00
N PRO A 376 15.24 -24.95 -30.68
CA PRO A 376 15.73 -24.55 -29.36
C PRO A 376 15.50 -23.04 -29.16
N ARG A 377 14.61 -22.68 -28.22
CA ARG A 377 14.20 -21.28 -27.95
C ARG A 377 14.97 -20.64 -26.80
N TRP A 378 15.35 -21.43 -25.80
CA TRP A 378 16.02 -20.97 -24.59
C TRP A 378 16.97 -22.07 -24.10
N GLY A 379 18.22 -21.75 -23.75
CA GLY A 379 19.11 -22.78 -23.23
C GLY A 379 20.51 -22.32 -22.83
N GLN A 380 21.31 -23.27 -22.34
CA GLN A 380 22.73 -23.07 -22.07
C GLN A 380 23.49 -22.85 -23.37
N GLU A 381 24.43 -21.90 -23.37
CA GLU A 381 25.32 -21.59 -24.50
C GLU A 381 25.91 -22.85 -25.14
N ARG A 382 26.53 -23.73 -24.34
CA ARG A 382 27.11 -25.01 -24.81
C ARG A 382 26.14 -25.92 -25.58
N LEU A 383 24.83 -25.82 -25.32
CA LEU A 383 23.80 -26.62 -25.98
C LEU A 383 23.31 -25.90 -27.22
N MET A 384 23.02 -24.60 -27.10
CA MET A 384 22.55 -23.76 -28.20
C MET A 384 23.55 -23.73 -29.37
N GLU A 385 24.86 -23.71 -29.08
CA GLU A 385 25.95 -23.78 -30.08
C GLU A 385 26.02 -25.09 -30.88
N GLN A 386 25.37 -26.17 -30.40
CA GLN A 386 25.36 -27.45 -31.12
C GLN A 386 24.24 -27.56 -32.16
N PHE A 387 23.31 -26.60 -32.18
CA PHE A 387 22.24 -26.53 -33.17
C PHE A 387 22.65 -25.63 -34.33
N ASP A 388 22.23 -25.98 -35.54
CA ASP A 388 22.43 -25.15 -36.74
C ASP A 388 21.46 -23.96 -36.72
N LEU A 389 21.83 -22.93 -35.94
CA LEU A 389 21.06 -21.70 -35.74
C LEU A 389 21.80 -20.49 -36.31
N ASP A 390 21.04 -19.42 -36.52
CA ASP A 390 21.60 -18.09 -36.78
C ASP A 390 22.13 -17.48 -35.47
N HIS A 391 23.35 -17.87 -35.08
CA HIS A 391 23.95 -17.47 -33.79
C HIS A 391 24.11 -15.95 -33.61
N ALA A 392 24.11 -15.17 -34.69
CA ALA A 392 24.18 -13.70 -34.62
C ALA A 392 22.91 -13.07 -34.01
N THR A 393 21.81 -13.83 -33.95
CA THR A 393 20.52 -13.40 -33.42
C THR A 393 20.25 -13.89 -31.99
N LEU A 394 21.19 -14.62 -31.39
CA LEU A 394 21.07 -15.09 -30.02
C LEU A 394 21.25 -13.94 -29.04
N GLU A 395 20.32 -13.83 -28.10
CA GLU A 395 20.38 -12.86 -27.01
C GLU A 395 20.87 -13.54 -25.73
N GLU A 396 21.91 -13.00 -25.10
CA GLU A 396 22.38 -13.47 -23.80
C GLU A 396 21.47 -12.95 -22.69
N VAL A 397 20.99 -13.85 -21.85
CA VAL A 397 20.21 -13.52 -20.64
C VAL A 397 20.86 -14.21 -19.45
N GLN A 398 20.91 -13.50 -18.34
CA GLN A 398 21.42 -14.03 -17.08
C GLN A 398 20.25 -14.28 -16.14
N ILE A 399 20.15 -15.52 -15.65
CA ILE A 399 19.27 -15.89 -14.54
C ILE A 399 20.17 -16.29 -13.37
N ASP A 400 20.09 -15.55 -12.27
CA ASP A 400 20.98 -15.58 -11.12
C ASP A 400 22.45 -15.41 -11.53
N ASN A 401 23.28 -16.44 -11.33
CA ASN A 401 24.68 -16.45 -11.70
C ASN A 401 24.94 -17.27 -12.96
N VAL A 402 23.89 -17.63 -13.71
CA VAL A 402 23.99 -18.55 -14.84
C VAL A 402 23.54 -17.89 -16.14
N LYS A 403 24.46 -17.85 -17.10
CA LYS A 403 24.21 -17.36 -18.45
C LYS A 403 23.41 -18.37 -19.28
N ARG A 404 22.57 -17.84 -20.15
CA ARG A 404 21.70 -18.55 -21.08
C ARG A 404 21.54 -17.74 -22.35
N GLN A 405 21.08 -18.38 -23.42
CA GLN A 405 20.82 -17.74 -24.71
C GLN A 405 19.36 -17.94 -25.11
N LEU A 406 18.73 -16.87 -25.62
CA LEU A 406 17.41 -16.87 -26.23
C LEU A 406 17.53 -16.79 -27.75
N TYR A 407 16.70 -17.57 -28.44
CA TYR A 407 16.56 -17.55 -29.90
C TYR A 407 15.19 -17.01 -30.29
N LEU A 408 15.13 -15.69 -30.53
CA LEU A 408 13.89 -14.94 -30.77
C LEU A 408 13.41 -14.96 -32.22
N LYS A 409 14.24 -15.41 -33.17
CA LYS A 409 13.91 -15.40 -34.61
C LYS A 409 12.72 -16.32 -34.91
N ASN A 410 11.69 -15.79 -35.56
CA ASN A 410 10.53 -16.55 -36.00
C ASN A 410 10.06 -16.02 -37.37
N GLU A 411 9.82 -16.90 -38.35
CA GLU A 411 9.48 -16.48 -39.72
C GLU A 411 8.07 -15.89 -39.83
N ASN A 412 7.15 -16.35 -38.96
CA ASN A 412 5.74 -15.96 -38.96
C ASN A 412 5.39 -15.05 -37.75
N GLU A 413 6.36 -14.38 -37.12
CA GLU A 413 6.05 -13.41 -36.05
C GLU A 413 5.36 -12.16 -36.59
N ASP A 414 4.47 -11.59 -35.79
CA ASP A 414 3.83 -10.32 -36.09
C ASP A 414 4.86 -9.19 -36.22
N GLU A 415 4.66 -8.28 -37.20
CA GLU A 415 5.59 -7.18 -37.51
C GLU A 415 5.94 -6.31 -36.28
N VAL A 416 5.04 -6.21 -35.30
CA VAL A 416 5.25 -5.43 -34.07
C VAL A 416 6.29 -6.05 -33.11
N LEU A 417 6.62 -7.34 -33.22
CA LEU A 417 7.72 -7.97 -32.46
C LEU A 417 9.07 -7.91 -33.19
N GLN A 418 9.07 -7.65 -34.50
CA GLN A 418 10.28 -7.69 -35.30
C GLN A 418 11.29 -6.67 -34.79
N GLY A 419 12.46 -7.17 -34.35
CA GLY A 419 13.54 -6.35 -33.81
C GLY A 419 13.39 -5.92 -32.35
N ILE A 420 12.32 -6.30 -31.64
CA ILE A 420 12.21 -6.12 -30.19
C ILE A 420 12.96 -7.25 -29.49
N THR A 421 14.14 -6.95 -28.94
CA THR A 421 14.89 -7.85 -28.06
C THR A 421 14.28 -7.89 -26.65
N LEU A 422 14.59 -8.90 -25.85
CA LEU A 422 14.16 -8.96 -24.45
C LEU A 422 14.72 -7.78 -23.64
N ALA A 423 16.00 -7.47 -23.79
CA ALA A 423 16.63 -6.32 -23.13
C ALA A 423 15.99 -4.99 -23.54
N GLY A 424 15.60 -4.86 -24.82
CA GLY A 424 14.86 -3.70 -25.34
C GLY A 424 13.48 -3.58 -24.70
N ALA A 425 12.73 -4.68 -24.67
CA ALA A 425 11.42 -4.75 -24.01
C ALA A 425 11.53 -4.41 -22.52
N GLU A 426 12.51 -4.99 -21.81
CA GLU A 426 12.76 -4.72 -20.40
C GLU A 426 13.05 -3.24 -20.14
N ALA A 427 13.93 -2.63 -20.94
CA ALA A 427 14.27 -1.21 -20.81
C ALA A 427 13.04 -0.31 -21.05
N MET A 428 12.23 -0.63 -22.07
CA MET A 428 10.99 0.09 -22.35
C MET A 428 10.00 -0.03 -21.19
N LEU A 429 9.72 -1.25 -20.72
CA LEU A 429 8.76 -1.50 -19.64
C LEU A 429 9.19 -0.85 -18.33
N ARG A 430 10.49 -0.94 -17.96
CA ARG A 430 11.02 -0.24 -16.78
C ARG A 430 10.84 1.27 -16.88
N ASN A 431 11.07 1.83 -18.06
CA ASN A 431 10.85 3.25 -18.33
C ASN A 431 9.35 3.61 -18.19
N GLY A 432 8.46 2.86 -18.85
CA GLY A 432 7.02 3.09 -18.81
C GLY A 432 6.41 2.98 -17.42
N LEU A 433 6.75 1.93 -16.66
CA LEU A 433 6.27 1.76 -15.29
C LEU A 433 6.81 2.84 -14.34
N THR A 434 8.03 3.34 -14.57
CA THR A 434 8.58 4.47 -13.79
C THR A 434 7.89 5.78 -14.15
N ASN A 435 7.56 5.99 -15.43
CA ASN A 435 6.94 7.21 -15.96
C ASN A 435 5.42 7.09 -16.14
N ILE A 436 4.80 6.13 -15.46
CA ILE A 436 3.41 5.74 -15.70
C ILE A 436 2.42 6.90 -15.54
N LYS A 437 2.71 7.81 -14.60
CA LYS A 437 1.92 9.01 -14.39
C LYS A 437 1.94 9.95 -15.60
N GLN A 438 3.12 10.18 -16.20
CA GLN A 438 3.24 11.03 -17.37
C GLN A 438 2.52 10.41 -18.56
N LEU A 439 2.72 9.11 -18.80
CA LEU A 439 2.02 8.40 -19.88
C LEU A 439 0.50 8.45 -19.70
N ALA A 440 0.01 8.30 -18.48
CA ALA A 440 -1.41 8.46 -18.17
C ALA A 440 -1.88 9.90 -18.45
N THR A 441 -1.12 10.92 -18.03
CA THR A 441 -1.44 12.32 -18.32
C THR A 441 -1.48 12.59 -19.82
N ASP A 442 -0.53 12.08 -20.59
CA ASP A 442 -0.45 12.29 -22.03
C ASP A 442 -1.65 11.67 -22.76
N LEU A 443 -2.07 10.47 -22.34
CA LEU A 443 -3.29 9.80 -22.84
C LEU A 443 -4.56 10.57 -22.47
N GLU A 444 -4.66 11.08 -21.24
CA GLU A 444 -5.83 11.82 -20.75
C GLU A 444 -5.94 13.24 -21.31
N GLN A 445 -4.83 13.86 -21.72
CA GLN A 445 -4.78 15.23 -22.25
C GLN A 445 -4.84 15.29 -23.77
N GLY A 446 -4.61 14.16 -24.45
CA GLY A 446 -4.56 14.16 -25.89
C GLY A 446 -3.27 14.76 -26.48
N THR A 447 -2.19 14.84 -25.71
CA THR A 447 -0.96 15.58 -26.04
C THR A 447 0.26 14.71 -26.32
N GLY A 448 0.17 13.38 -26.14
CA GLY A 448 1.27 12.46 -26.43
C GLY A 448 1.54 12.29 -27.93
N SER A 449 2.81 12.08 -28.31
CA SER A 449 3.25 11.78 -29.70
C SER A 449 2.67 10.47 -30.29
N GLY A 450 1.78 9.80 -29.58
CA GLY A 450 1.16 8.53 -29.94
C GLY A 450 -0.29 8.48 -29.50
N LEU A 451 -1.03 9.59 -29.63
CA LEU A 451 -2.48 9.51 -29.47
C LEU A 451 -3.05 8.63 -30.58
N LEU A 452 -3.60 7.51 -30.16
CA LEU A 452 -4.46 6.64 -30.96
C LEU A 452 -5.83 7.27 -31.22
N VAL A 453 -5.99 8.57 -31.05
CA VAL A 453 -7.21 9.32 -31.28
C VAL A 453 -6.82 10.61 -32.00
N GLY A 454 -7.30 10.78 -33.23
CA GLY A 454 -7.15 12.01 -33.99
C GLY A 454 -7.72 13.20 -33.23
N ALA A 455 -7.37 14.41 -33.69
CA ALA A 455 -7.83 15.68 -33.09
C ALA A 455 -9.38 15.85 -33.07
N ASP A 456 -10.12 14.92 -33.65
CA ASP A 456 -11.57 14.82 -33.73
C ASP A 456 -12.20 13.72 -32.84
N GLY A 457 -11.41 12.98 -32.06
CA GLY A 457 -11.92 11.87 -31.26
C GLY A 457 -11.98 10.53 -31.98
N THR A 458 -11.53 10.42 -33.24
CA THR A 458 -11.56 9.15 -34.00
C THR A 458 -10.23 8.40 -33.93
N PRO A 459 -10.21 7.10 -33.59
CA PRO A 459 -8.96 6.39 -33.47
C PRO A 459 -8.28 6.11 -34.81
N ASN A 460 -6.94 6.26 -34.87
CA ASN A 460 -6.15 6.02 -36.09
C ASN A 460 -6.48 4.62 -36.65
N SER A 461 -6.71 4.50 -37.96
CA SER A 461 -7.50 3.42 -38.55
C SER A 461 -6.89 2.02 -38.51
N ASP A 462 -5.61 1.87 -38.17
CA ASP A 462 -4.84 0.63 -38.40
C ASP A 462 -3.91 0.17 -37.25
N GLU A 463 -3.86 0.87 -36.10
CA GLU A 463 -2.95 0.51 -34.98
C GLU A 463 -3.63 -0.36 -33.90
N TRP A 464 -2.87 -1.32 -33.33
CA TRP A 464 -3.35 -2.34 -32.39
C TRP A 464 -3.04 -1.98 -30.93
N VAL A 465 -4.03 -2.13 -30.04
CA VAL A 465 -3.92 -1.99 -28.57
C VAL A 465 -4.11 -3.32 -27.86
N LEU A 466 -3.55 -3.43 -26.66
CA LEU A 466 -3.73 -4.60 -25.81
C LEU A 466 -5.13 -4.57 -25.19
N VAL A 467 -5.86 -5.68 -25.28
CA VAL A 467 -7.14 -5.88 -24.58
C VAL A 467 -6.83 -6.60 -23.26
N PRO A 468 -6.95 -5.95 -22.09
CA PRO A 468 -6.72 -6.61 -20.82
C PRO A 468 -7.77 -7.70 -20.58
N ASP A 469 -7.37 -8.82 -20.00
CA ASP A 469 -8.12 -10.10 -19.97
C ASP A 469 -9.34 -10.16 -19.05
N LEU A 470 -9.74 -9.04 -18.47
CA LEU A 470 -10.96 -8.91 -17.68
C LEU A 470 -11.95 -8.14 -18.56
N HIS A 471 -13.01 -8.78 -19.07
CA HIS A 471 -14.32 -8.23 -19.52
C HIS A 471 -14.93 -9.12 -20.64
N SER A 472 -16.21 -9.45 -20.48
CA SER A 472 -17.03 -10.36 -21.29
C SER A 472 -17.23 -9.90 -22.75
N GLU A 473 -17.56 -10.83 -23.65
CA GLU A 473 -17.96 -10.54 -25.03
C GLU A 473 -19.31 -9.80 -25.17
N ASP A 474 -20.15 -9.80 -24.13
CA ASP A 474 -21.44 -9.09 -24.13
C ASP A 474 -21.32 -7.58 -23.84
N ASP A 475 -20.14 -7.08 -23.44
CA ASP A 475 -19.86 -5.66 -23.20
C ASP A 475 -19.40 -4.92 -24.48
N VAL A 476 -19.85 -5.34 -25.67
CA VAL A 476 -19.39 -4.78 -26.96
C VAL A 476 -20.41 -3.82 -27.58
N GLU A 477 -21.68 -3.84 -27.18
CA GLU A 477 -22.67 -2.84 -27.66
C GLU A 477 -22.60 -1.49 -26.94
N GLU A 478 -21.97 -1.45 -25.77
CA GLU A 478 -21.48 -0.23 -25.14
C GLU A 478 -20.01 -0.50 -24.86
N ILE A 479 -19.06 0.28 -25.37
CA ILE A 479 -17.75 0.38 -24.70
C ILE A 479 -18.10 1.05 -23.38
N PRO A 480 -18.28 0.33 -22.25
CA PRO A 480 -18.58 1.01 -21.01
C PRO A 480 -17.28 1.76 -20.71
N GLU A 481 -17.33 3.06 -20.45
CA GLU A 481 -16.19 3.79 -19.90
C GLU A 481 -15.58 2.94 -18.77
N TRP A 482 -14.45 2.26 -19.07
CA TRP A 482 -13.93 1.17 -18.28
C TRP A 482 -13.70 1.63 -16.84
N GLY A 483 -14.66 1.33 -15.96
CA GLY A 483 -14.67 1.74 -14.56
C GLY A 483 -14.42 3.24 -14.37
N LEU A 484 -15.41 4.07 -14.67
CA LEU A 484 -15.62 5.30 -13.89
C LEU A 484 -15.92 4.90 -12.43
N LEU A 485 -14.88 4.59 -11.67
CA LEU A 485 -14.81 5.13 -10.31
C LEU A 485 -14.85 6.65 -10.49
N SER A 486 -16.06 7.21 -10.40
CA SER A 486 -16.33 8.59 -9.98
C SER A 486 -15.19 9.59 -10.27
N GLY A 487 -15.15 10.14 -11.49
CA GLY A 487 -14.47 11.42 -11.77
C GLY A 487 -12.94 11.53 -11.66
N VAL A 488 -12.22 10.57 -11.07
CA VAL A 488 -10.77 10.68 -10.81
C VAL A 488 -9.94 10.07 -11.95
N LYS A 489 -9.10 10.91 -12.57
CA LYS A 489 -8.17 10.53 -13.62
C LYS A 489 -7.09 9.59 -13.07
N PHE A 490 -6.68 8.56 -13.83
CA PHE A 490 -5.64 7.65 -13.35
C PHE A 490 -4.33 8.39 -13.09
N SER A 491 -4.00 9.41 -13.89
CA SER A 491 -2.80 10.22 -13.65
C SER A 491 -2.76 10.93 -12.29
N GLU A 492 -3.90 11.14 -11.64
CA GLU A 492 -3.98 11.74 -10.31
C GLU A 492 -3.48 10.77 -9.24
N ILE A 493 -3.84 9.49 -9.35
CA ILE A 493 -3.51 8.43 -8.38
C ILE A 493 -2.29 7.57 -8.78
N ALA A 494 -1.81 7.71 -10.02
CA ALA A 494 -0.73 6.92 -10.60
C ALA A 494 0.57 7.08 -9.80
N THR A 495 1.18 5.95 -9.44
CA THR A 495 2.49 5.88 -8.78
C THR A 495 3.47 5.05 -9.58
N PRO A 496 4.76 5.43 -9.64
CA PRO A 496 5.79 4.62 -10.29
C PRO A 496 5.80 3.19 -9.75
N LEU A 497 5.87 2.22 -10.66
CA LEU A 497 5.98 0.79 -10.35
C LEU A 497 7.33 0.24 -10.82
N PHE A 498 7.70 -0.93 -10.28
CA PHE A 498 8.83 -1.69 -10.78
C PHE A 498 8.32 -2.84 -11.66
N LEU A 499 9.11 -3.17 -12.68
CA LEU A 499 8.87 -4.33 -13.53
C LEU A 499 9.11 -5.61 -12.72
N ASP A 500 8.14 -6.51 -12.73
CA ASP A 500 8.27 -7.84 -12.12
C ASP A 500 9.39 -8.64 -12.78
N GLY A 501 10.18 -9.39 -12.00
CA GLY A 501 11.32 -10.14 -12.52
C GLY A 501 10.94 -11.25 -13.52
N LEU A 502 11.94 -11.70 -14.30
CA LEU A 502 11.79 -12.81 -15.25
C LEU A 502 11.72 -14.19 -14.57
N ALA A 503 12.26 -14.32 -13.36
CA ALA A 503 12.35 -15.57 -12.62
C ALA A 503 12.17 -15.33 -11.12
N VAL A 504 11.53 -16.28 -10.44
CA VAL A 504 11.41 -16.32 -8.96
C VAL A 504 12.80 -16.44 -8.34
N ALA A 505 13.69 -17.20 -8.98
CA ALA A 505 15.08 -17.37 -8.62
C ALA A 505 15.83 -16.05 -8.30
N ASP A 506 15.51 -14.96 -9.02
CA ASP A 506 16.23 -13.68 -8.97
C ASP A 506 15.47 -12.59 -8.22
N ASP A 507 14.33 -12.94 -7.64
CA ASP A 507 13.43 -11.98 -7.01
C ASP A 507 13.40 -12.17 -5.50
N ASP A 508 14.36 -11.54 -4.81
CA ASP A 508 14.39 -11.50 -3.35
C ASP A 508 13.11 -10.87 -2.77
N PHE A 509 12.58 -9.87 -3.46
CA PHE A 509 11.40 -9.14 -3.02
C PHE A 509 10.13 -9.99 -3.05
N HIS A 510 10.06 -10.97 -3.96
CA HIS A 510 8.94 -11.92 -4.02
C HIS A 510 8.72 -12.65 -2.70
N PHE A 511 9.78 -13.23 -2.12
CA PHE A 511 9.67 -13.96 -0.85
C PHE A 511 9.50 -13.03 0.36
N ASP A 512 10.05 -11.82 0.30
CA ASP A 512 9.81 -10.80 1.32
C ASP A 512 8.32 -10.41 1.35
N LEU A 513 7.71 -10.17 0.19
CA LEU A 513 6.27 -9.91 0.06
C LEU A 513 5.41 -11.10 0.50
N LEU A 514 5.81 -12.31 0.11
CA LEU A 514 5.16 -13.56 0.54
C LEU A 514 5.13 -13.68 2.06
N SER A 515 6.23 -13.33 2.72
CA SER A 515 6.37 -13.45 4.18
C SER A 515 5.42 -12.54 4.97
N ILE A 516 4.94 -11.45 4.36
CA ILE A 516 4.03 -10.48 4.98
C ILE A 516 2.59 -10.61 4.46
N GLN A 517 2.34 -11.48 3.49
CA GLN A 517 1.00 -11.74 2.94
C GLN A 517 0.14 -12.46 4.01
N PRO A 518 -0.94 -11.84 4.53
CA PRO A 518 -1.78 -12.46 5.57
C PRO A 518 -2.43 -13.78 5.16
N ASN A 519 -2.80 -13.94 3.89
CA ASN A 519 -3.69 -15.02 3.46
C ASN A 519 -2.98 -16.36 3.18
N ILE A 520 -1.64 -16.37 3.17
CA ILE A 520 -0.87 -17.57 2.85
C ILE A 520 -0.68 -18.45 4.09
N PRO A 521 -1.05 -19.74 4.03
CA PRO A 521 -0.80 -20.71 5.09
C PRO A 521 0.68 -20.85 5.44
N GLU A 522 0.97 -21.16 6.71
CA GLU A 522 2.33 -21.31 7.24
C GLU A 522 3.16 -22.30 6.41
N TYR A 523 2.60 -23.45 6.06
CA TYR A 523 3.34 -24.48 5.30
C TYR A 523 3.81 -23.95 3.93
N ILE A 524 3.04 -23.12 3.22
CA ILE A 524 3.45 -22.47 1.96
C ILE A 524 4.50 -21.40 2.23
N ARG A 525 4.25 -20.53 3.22
CA ARG A 525 5.15 -19.43 3.59
C ARG A 525 6.55 -19.94 3.96
N GLU A 526 6.62 -21.08 4.65
CA GLU A 526 7.88 -21.67 5.09
C GLU A 526 8.52 -22.59 4.04
N GLY A 527 7.72 -23.41 3.36
CA GLY A 527 8.25 -24.43 2.45
C GLY A 527 8.61 -23.91 1.06
N LEU A 528 7.87 -22.92 0.52
CA LEU A 528 8.09 -22.44 -0.85
C LEU A 528 9.50 -21.84 -1.04
N PRO A 529 10.04 -20.99 -0.13
CA PRO A 529 11.40 -20.47 -0.24
C PRO A 529 12.49 -21.56 -0.34
N ALA A 530 12.28 -22.72 0.31
CA ALA A 530 13.27 -23.79 0.35
C ALA A 530 13.55 -24.39 -1.04
N PHE A 531 12.54 -24.46 -1.93
CA PHE A 531 12.71 -24.90 -3.33
C PHE A 531 13.64 -23.98 -4.15
N TYR A 532 13.88 -22.76 -3.67
CA TYR A 532 14.76 -21.77 -4.30
C TYR A 532 16.07 -21.57 -3.54
N GLY A 533 16.36 -22.42 -2.54
CA GLY A 533 17.56 -22.31 -1.70
C GLY A 533 17.54 -21.10 -0.76
N ARG A 534 16.36 -20.60 -0.42
CA ARG A 534 16.17 -19.43 0.45
C ARG A 534 15.68 -19.86 1.82
N THR A 535 16.07 -19.10 2.85
CA THR A 535 15.54 -19.31 4.20
C THR A 535 14.18 -18.62 4.31
N PRO A 536 13.12 -19.31 4.77
CA PRO A 536 11.85 -18.66 4.99
C PRO A 536 11.98 -17.55 6.04
N ALA A 537 11.45 -16.37 5.71
CA ALA A 537 11.28 -15.32 6.70
C ALA A 537 10.22 -15.80 7.70
N GLN A 538 10.53 -15.73 9.00
CA GLN A 538 9.67 -16.25 10.06
C GLN A 538 8.25 -15.70 9.92
N ALA A 539 7.27 -16.60 9.78
CA ALA A 539 5.85 -16.28 9.90
C ALA A 539 5.62 -15.71 11.28
N VAL A 540 4.88 -14.61 11.38
CA VAL A 540 4.62 -14.03 12.67
C VAL A 540 3.14 -14.03 12.90
N SER A 541 2.73 -14.90 13.81
CA SER A 541 1.46 -14.79 14.49
C SER A 541 1.46 -13.54 15.38
N ASN A 542 0.39 -12.76 15.29
CA ASN A 542 0.15 -11.69 16.25
C ASN A 542 -0.02 -12.32 17.64
N PRO A 543 0.86 -12.05 18.63
CA PRO A 543 0.72 -12.60 19.97
C PRO A 543 -0.45 -11.98 20.76
N TYR A 544 -1.12 -10.95 20.20
CA TYR A 544 -2.21 -10.24 20.86
C TYR A 544 -3.53 -10.43 20.11
N THR A 545 -4.57 -10.89 20.83
CA THR A 545 -5.91 -11.13 20.28
C THR A 545 -6.66 -9.81 20.11
N LEU A 546 -6.99 -9.44 18.88
CA LEU A 546 -7.94 -8.35 18.61
C LEU A 546 -9.35 -8.93 18.72
N SER A 547 -10.14 -8.46 19.67
CA SER A 547 -11.49 -8.98 19.98
C SER A 547 -12.56 -8.67 18.92
N ASN A 548 -12.18 -8.17 17.74
CA ASN A 548 -13.11 -7.80 16.66
C ASN A 548 -12.80 -8.62 15.40
N ASP A 549 -13.69 -9.56 15.07
CA ASP A 549 -13.66 -10.37 13.85
C ASP A 549 -13.66 -9.57 12.54
N GLN A 550 -13.91 -8.25 12.59
CA GLN A 550 -13.91 -7.37 11.40
C GLN A 550 -12.53 -6.84 11.00
N LEU A 551 -11.47 -7.11 11.77
CA LEU A 551 -10.14 -6.54 11.53
C LEU A 551 -9.05 -7.61 11.69
N GLN A 552 -9.03 -8.59 10.78
CA GLN A 552 -7.86 -9.47 10.58
C GLN A 552 -6.70 -8.69 9.96
N TYR A 553 -6.08 -7.79 10.73
CA TYR A 553 -4.82 -7.17 10.35
C TYR A 553 -3.66 -8.05 10.84
N SER A 554 -2.84 -8.56 9.92
CA SER A 554 -1.62 -9.29 10.29
C SER A 554 -0.65 -8.36 11.02
N ALA A 555 -0.39 -8.65 12.30
CA ALA A 555 0.70 -8.02 13.05
C ALA A 555 1.95 -8.89 12.91
N ILE A 556 3.08 -8.27 12.60
CA ILE A 556 4.39 -8.92 12.54
C ILE A 556 5.32 -8.29 13.59
N PRO A 557 6.37 -8.93 14.13
CA PRO A 557 7.23 -8.36 15.12
C PRO A 557 8.10 -7.33 14.42
N LEU A 558 8.51 -6.36 15.21
CA LEU A 558 9.35 -5.31 14.71
C LEU A 558 10.64 -5.81 14.04
N GLU A 559 11.25 -6.86 14.59
CA GLU A 559 12.50 -7.40 14.06
C GLU A 559 12.36 -7.94 12.63
N VAL A 560 11.22 -8.58 12.32
CA VAL A 560 10.96 -9.10 10.97
C VAL A 560 10.68 -7.94 10.02
N PHE A 561 9.83 -7.00 10.44
CA PHE A 561 9.49 -5.82 9.64
C PHE A 561 10.73 -5.01 9.23
N VAL A 562 11.65 -4.75 10.16
CA VAL A 562 12.85 -3.94 9.91
C VAL A 562 13.83 -4.62 8.94
N LYS A 563 13.82 -5.96 8.86
CA LYS A 563 14.71 -6.71 7.95
C LYS A 563 14.20 -6.72 6.49
N THR A 564 12.88 -6.64 6.29
CA THR A 564 12.24 -6.77 4.96
C THR A 564 11.87 -5.42 4.30
N SER A 565 12.15 -4.29 4.95
CA SER A 565 11.64 -2.97 4.57
C SER A 565 12.59 -2.10 3.72
N SER A 566 13.62 -2.67 3.08
CA SER A 566 14.67 -1.93 2.35
C SER A 566 14.50 -2.04 0.83
N ASN A 567 14.38 -0.91 0.11
CA ASN A 567 14.30 -0.89 -1.35
C ASN A 567 14.82 0.38 -2.08
N LEU A 568 15.35 1.43 -1.43
CA LEU A 568 15.79 2.67 -2.09
C LEU A 568 17.16 2.52 -2.77
N ARG A 569 17.20 2.87 -4.06
CA ARG A 569 18.45 3.00 -4.82
C ARG A 569 19.22 4.24 -4.37
N ARG A 570 20.55 4.22 -4.51
CA ARG A 570 21.43 5.35 -4.19
C ARG A 570 21.00 6.68 -4.82
N ARG A 571 20.59 6.66 -6.10
CA ARG A 571 20.08 7.85 -6.81
C ARG A 571 18.80 8.42 -6.17
N GLU A 572 17.94 7.55 -5.65
CA GLU A 572 16.67 7.92 -5.01
C GLU A 572 16.94 8.59 -3.66
N LYS A 573 17.91 8.07 -2.89
CA LYS A 573 18.41 8.68 -1.65
C LYS A 573 18.98 10.07 -1.89
N LEU A 574 19.77 10.24 -2.95
CA LEU A 574 20.33 11.54 -3.33
C LEU A 574 19.23 12.56 -3.67
N LEU A 575 18.24 12.17 -4.48
CA LEU A 575 17.11 13.03 -4.83
C LEU A 575 16.34 13.47 -3.57
N ILE A 576 16.09 12.54 -2.63
CA ILE A 576 15.45 12.86 -1.35
C ILE A 576 16.27 13.92 -0.59
N VAL A 577 17.58 13.77 -0.49
CA VAL A 577 18.44 14.73 0.22
C VAL A 577 18.43 16.10 -0.46
N GLU A 578 18.51 16.14 -1.79
CA GLU A 578 18.50 17.38 -2.58
C GLU A 578 17.18 18.14 -2.44
N GLN A 579 16.06 17.45 -2.54
CA GLN A 579 14.73 18.03 -2.35
C GLN A 579 14.53 18.52 -0.91
N ALA A 580 15.03 17.79 0.09
CA ALA A 580 15.01 18.24 1.48
C ALA A 580 15.87 19.50 1.70
N MET A 581 17.04 19.60 1.06
CA MET A 581 17.88 20.79 1.14
C MET A 581 17.19 22.01 0.54
N LEU A 582 16.59 21.88 -0.66
CA LEU A 582 15.84 22.94 -1.30
C LEU A 582 14.66 23.41 -0.42
N LEU A 583 13.88 22.45 0.09
CA LEU A 583 12.71 22.72 0.93
C LEU A 583 13.08 23.48 2.20
N LEU A 584 14.11 23.04 2.91
CA LEU A 584 14.54 23.65 4.17
C LEU A 584 15.24 25.00 3.95
N ASP A 585 15.95 25.19 2.84
CA ASP A 585 16.68 26.43 2.59
C ASP A 585 15.77 27.56 2.08
N GLN A 586 14.86 27.24 1.15
CA GLN A 586 14.08 28.25 0.43
C GLN A 586 12.65 28.41 0.95
N VAL A 587 12.07 27.41 1.62
CA VAL A 587 10.64 27.47 2.00
C VAL A 587 10.44 27.47 3.52
N TYR A 588 11.31 26.80 4.27
CA TYR A 588 11.10 26.60 5.70
C TYR A 588 11.22 27.90 6.52
N VAL A 589 10.08 28.42 6.96
CA VAL A 589 10.00 29.75 7.57
C VAL A 589 10.70 29.87 8.93
N HIS A 590 10.80 28.77 9.67
CA HIS A 590 11.39 28.82 11.01
C HIS A 590 12.90 28.55 11.02
N LEU A 591 13.55 28.29 9.88
CA LEU A 591 14.98 27.97 9.84
C LEU A 591 15.87 28.99 10.60
N PRO A 592 15.71 30.32 10.44
CA PRO A 592 16.51 31.29 11.20
C PRO A 592 16.28 31.17 12.71
N LEU A 593 15.02 31.00 13.12
CA LEU A 593 14.65 30.83 14.54
C LEU A 593 15.27 29.56 15.13
N LYS A 594 15.17 28.42 14.43
CA LYS A 594 15.70 27.14 14.91
C LYS A 594 17.24 27.13 14.99
N ARG A 595 17.91 27.78 14.02
CA ARG A 595 19.37 27.99 14.07
C ARG A 595 19.77 28.77 15.31
N SER A 596 19.06 29.85 15.63
CA SER A 596 19.36 30.69 16.79
C SER A 596 19.00 30.02 18.13
N MET A 597 17.85 29.35 18.21
CA MET A 597 17.37 28.78 19.48
C MET A 597 18.05 27.45 19.84
N TYR A 598 18.39 26.63 18.84
CA TYR A 598 18.84 25.25 19.07
C TYR A 598 20.22 24.92 18.50
N ALA A 599 20.89 25.89 17.86
CA ALA A 599 22.13 25.66 17.13
C ALA A 599 22.03 24.52 16.09
N ALA A 600 20.81 24.25 15.60
CA ALA A 600 20.56 23.21 14.62
C ALA A 600 20.94 23.70 13.22
N ASN A 601 21.81 22.97 12.51
CA ASN A 601 22.16 23.27 11.11
C ASN A 601 21.78 22.10 10.19
N PRO A 602 20.47 21.92 9.89
CA PRO A 602 19.96 20.79 9.12
C PRO A 602 20.58 20.72 7.71
N LEU A 603 20.80 21.87 7.06
CA LEU A 603 21.41 21.93 5.73
C LEU A 603 22.84 21.39 5.72
N GLN A 604 23.62 21.65 6.77
CA GLN A 604 24.96 21.09 6.87
C GLN A 604 24.91 19.58 7.11
N LYS A 605 23.98 19.07 7.92
CA LYS A 605 23.79 17.63 8.12
C LYS A 605 23.39 16.93 6.81
N LEU A 606 22.46 17.51 6.04
CA LEU A 606 22.07 17.01 4.72
C LEU A 606 23.24 17.00 3.73
N LYS A 607 24.09 18.05 3.71
CA LYS A 607 25.31 18.06 2.89
C LYS A 607 26.30 16.95 3.26
N VAL A 608 26.42 16.62 4.54
CA VAL A 608 27.24 15.49 5.00
C VAL A 608 26.66 14.17 4.50
N ILE A 609 25.34 13.96 4.64
CA ILE A 609 24.66 12.76 4.12
C ILE A 609 24.86 12.66 2.60
N GLN A 610 24.65 13.74 1.85
CA GLN A 610 24.88 13.80 0.41
C GLN A 610 26.33 13.44 0.05
N THR A 611 27.31 13.99 0.77
CA THR A 611 28.74 13.73 0.53
C THR A 611 29.09 12.26 0.77
N ASN A 612 28.56 11.67 1.85
CA ASN A 612 28.78 10.26 2.18
C ASN A 612 28.16 9.33 1.14
N LEU A 613 26.94 9.65 0.69
CA LEU A 613 26.28 8.96 -0.41
C LEU A 613 27.04 9.09 -1.74
N VAL A 614 27.85 10.12 -1.99
CA VAL A 614 28.59 10.25 -3.26
C VAL A 614 30.00 9.65 -3.19
N ARG A 615 30.76 9.92 -2.12
CA ARG A 615 32.22 9.72 -2.12
C ARG A 615 32.72 8.39 -1.55
N PHE A 616 32.01 7.78 -0.60
CA PHE A 616 32.62 6.73 0.24
C PHE A 616 32.06 5.32 0.01
N ASP A 617 31.11 5.16 -0.92
CA ASP A 617 30.33 3.93 -1.09
C ASP A 617 29.94 3.31 0.26
N ASP A 618 29.36 4.16 1.12
CA ASP A 618 29.12 3.82 2.51
C ASP A 618 28.06 2.72 2.60
N HIS A 619 28.52 1.47 2.76
CA HIS A 619 27.67 0.28 2.89
C HIS A 619 26.63 0.42 4.02
N ILE A 620 26.87 1.29 5.02
CA ILE A 620 25.94 1.54 6.12
C ILE A 620 24.77 2.43 5.66
N LEU A 621 25.01 3.48 4.89
CA LEU A 621 23.95 4.32 4.33
C LEU A 621 23.25 3.68 3.12
N ASN A 622 23.86 2.65 2.53
CA ASN A 622 23.16 1.75 1.60
C ASN A 622 22.05 0.95 2.31
N ASN A 623 22.08 0.80 3.65
CA ASN A 623 20.94 0.29 4.41
C ASN A 623 19.87 1.38 4.59
N ASP A 624 18.65 1.10 4.12
CA ASP A 624 17.55 2.07 4.15
C ASP A 624 17.11 2.49 5.54
N ASN A 625 17.10 1.57 6.51
CA ASN A 625 16.75 1.89 7.89
C ASN A 625 17.69 2.96 8.46
N VAL A 626 18.99 2.86 8.14
CA VAL A 626 19.98 3.84 8.60
C VAL A 626 19.79 5.17 7.88
N PHE A 627 19.62 5.15 6.56
CA PHE A 627 19.36 6.36 5.78
C PHE A 627 18.11 7.10 6.27
N HIS A 628 16.99 6.38 6.45
CA HIS A 628 15.75 6.95 6.95
C HIS A 628 15.90 7.50 8.37
N ARG A 629 16.62 6.79 9.26
CA ARG A 629 16.90 7.28 10.61
C ARG A 629 17.67 8.60 10.60
N GLU A 630 18.69 8.72 9.76
CA GLU A 630 19.45 9.98 9.62
C GLU A 630 18.56 11.12 9.08
N MET A 631 17.72 10.84 8.08
CA MET A 631 16.77 11.82 7.55
C MET A 631 15.73 12.24 8.60
N LEU A 632 15.13 11.29 9.33
CA LEU A 632 14.22 11.60 10.43
C LEU A 632 14.89 12.42 11.53
N GLU A 633 16.15 12.14 11.83
CA GLU A 633 16.91 12.92 12.81
C GLU A 633 17.16 14.37 12.33
N VAL A 634 17.45 14.58 11.04
CA VAL A 634 17.56 15.93 10.47
C VAL A 634 16.28 16.73 10.73
N PHE A 635 15.12 16.16 10.39
CA PHE A 635 13.84 16.87 10.53
C PHE A 635 13.41 17.02 11.99
N SER A 636 13.54 15.98 12.82
CA SER A 636 13.21 16.07 14.25
C SER A 636 14.13 17.02 15.03
N SER A 637 15.38 17.21 14.60
CA SER A 637 16.29 18.21 15.19
C SER A 637 15.79 19.65 15.07
N LEU A 638 14.92 19.93 14.09
CA LEU A 638 14.26 21.23 13.93
C LEU A 638 13.30 21.51 15.09
N ARG A 639 12.84 20.48 15.80
CA ARG A 639 11.82 20.60 16.85
C ARG A 639 10.61 21.34 16.30
N ASP A 640 10.13 20.89 15.16
CA ASP A 640 9.00 21.46 14.45
C ASP A 640 8.21 20.33 13.82
N LEU A 641 7.03 20.07 14.35
CA LEU A 641 6.18 18.98 13.88
C LEU A 641 5.59 19.21 12.49
N HIS A 642 5.44 20.48 12.09
CA HIS A 642 4.91 20.85 10.79
C HIS A 642 5.90 20.62 9.66
N THR A 643 7.17 20.44 9.99
CA THR A 643 8.24 20.18 9.04
C THR A 643 8.79 18.79 9.25
N ASN A 644 8.35 17.83 8.43
CA ASN A 644 8.67 16.41 8.61
C ASN A 644 9.02 15.70 7.30
N TYR A 645 9.80 14.64 7.46
CA TYR A 645 10.11 13.64 6.44
C TYR A 645 9.24 12.41 6.69
N ILE A 646 8.53 11.96 5.66
CA ILE A 646 7.60 10.83 5.72
C ILE A 646 8.18 9.69 4.89
N LEU A 647 8.42 8.55 5.53
CA LEU A 647 9.03 7.37 4.93
C LEU A 647 8.12 6.73 3.87
N PRO A 648 8.70 6.08 2.83
CA PRO A 648 7.97 5.36 1.80
C PRO A 648 7.32 4.07 2.31
N GLN A 649 6.62 3.35 1.44
CA GLN A 649 6.23 1.96 1.71
C GLN A 649 7.50 1.07 1.88
N PRO A 650 7.50 0.09 2.80
CA PRO A 650 6.36 -0.38 3.58
C PRO A 650 6.13 0.35 4.92
N TYR A 651 6.91 1.37 5.29
CA TYR A 651 6.75 2.10 6.57
C TYR A 651 5.49 2.96 6.62
N LYS A 652 5.08 3.48 5.46
CA LYS A 652 3.86 4.28 5.35
C LYS A 652 2.66 3.44 5.80
N TYR A 653 1.85 4.00 6.71
CA TYR A 653 0.70 3.33 7.37
C TYR A 653 1.04 2.17 8.30
N ARG A 654 2.31 1.93 8.62
CA ARG A 654 2.70 0.93 9.62
C ARG A 654 2.93 1.58 10.97
N TYR A 655 2.50 0.87 12.01
CA TYR A 655 2.61 1.31 13.39
C TYR A 655 3.22 0.20 14.20
N ALA A 656 4.34 0.47 14.87
CA ALA A 656 4.83 -0.40 15.92
C ALA A 656 4.05 -0.11 17.20
N TYR A 657 3.53 -1.12 17.90
CA TYR A 657 2.81 -0.92 19.15
C TYR A 657 3.08 -2.01 20.20
N LEU A 658 2.77 -1.67 21.45
CA LEU A 658 2.68 -2.54 22.60
C LEU A 658 1.23 -2.56 23.10
N PRO A 659 0.80 -3.62 23.80
CA PRO A 659 -0.62 -3.85 24.08
C PRO A 659 -1.18 -3.03 25.26
N PHE A 660 -0.61 -1.87 25.55
CA PHE A 660 -1.01 -1.02 26.66
C PHE A 660 -0.63 0.45 26.44
N LEU A 661 -1.25 1.34 27.22
CA LEU A 661 -0.91 2.77 27.27
C LEU A 661 -0.32 3.13 28.63
N VAL A 662 0.66 4.04 28.61
CA VAL A 662 1.30 4.61 29.81
C VAL A 662 0.96 6.09 29.89
N GLU A 663 0.50 6.56 31.05
CA GLU A 663 0.25 7.98 31.31
C GLU A 663 0.96 8.45 32.59
N GLU A 664 1.21 9.76 32.64
CA GLU A 664 1.94 10.45 33.70
C GLU A 664 0.95 11.02 34.73
N TYR A 665 1.25 10.83 36.02
CA TYR A 665 0.47 11.41 37.12
C TYR A 665 1.36 11.88 38.28
N PHE A 666 0.77 12.65 39.18
CA PHE A 666 1.38 13.19 40.39
C PHE A 666 0.50 12.87 41.60
N ASP A 667 1.11 12.65 42.76
CA ASP A 667 0.38 12.42 44.00
C ASP A 667 -0.18 13.76 44.53
N PHE A 668 0.59 14.83 44.40
CA PHE A 668 0.23 16.19 44.84
C PHE A 668 0.51 17.26 43.77
N GLN A 669 -0.16 18.41 43.88
CA GLN A 669 0.02 19.53 42.94
C GLN A 669 1.40 20.18 43.07
N GLU A 670 2.11 19.99 44.19
CA GLU A 670 3.45 20.54 44.45
C GLU A 670 4.59 19.64 43.94
N ASP A 671 4.30 18.37 43.63
CA ASP A 671 5.30 17.34 43.29
C ASP A 671 6.15 17.66 42.06
N ILE A 672 7.47 17.57 42.19
CA ILE A 672 8.40 17.82 41.07
C ILE A 672 8.59 16.56 40.21
N SER A 673 8.52 15.39 40.84
CA SER A 673 8.72 14.09 40.21
C SER A 673 7.38 13.48 39.83
N ALA A 674 7.30 12.96 38.62
CA ALA A 674 6.10 12.30 38.12
C ALA A 674 6.19 10.78 38.28
N ARG A 675 5.03 10.15 38.38
CA ARG A 675 4.85 8.70 38.38
C ARG A 675 4.12 8.28 37.11
N PHE A 676 4.24 7.00 36.75
CA PHE A 676 3.71 6.49 35.49
C PHE A 676 2.81 5.30 35.77
N MET A 677 1.64 5.27 35.13
CA MET A 677 0.70 4.16 35.28
C MET A 677 0.20 3.65 33.95
N ILE A 678 -0.22 2.39 33.95
CA ILE A 678 -0.95 1.79 32.84
C ILE A 678 -2.40 2.25 32.92
N THR A 679 -2.92 2.87 31.86
CA THR A 679 -4.32 3.35 31.85
C THR A 679 -5.24 2.54 30.95
N LYS A 680 -4.68 1.86 29.95
CA LYS A 680 -5.40 0.95 29.04
C LYS A 680 -4.55 -0.29 28.75
N VAL A 681 -5.19 -1.44 28.59
CA VAL A 681 -4.58 -2.74 28.26
C VAL A 681 -5.45 -3.39 27.19
N LEU A 682 -4.86 -3.96 26.15
CA LEU A 682 -5.56 -4.74 25.12
C LEU A 682 -6.03 -6.08 25.71
N GLY A 683 -7.18 -6.57 25.25
CA GLY A 683 -7.69 -7.88 25.65
C GLY A 683 -6.73 -9.02 25.31
N GLY A 684 -6.73 -10.06 26.13
CA GLY A 684 -5.83 -11.21 26.01
C GLY A 684 -4.51 -11.08 26.78
N VAL A 685 -4.10 -9.85 27.17
CA VAL A 685 -2.92 -9.65 28.02
C VAL A 685 -3.12 -10.27 29.40
N GLU A 686 -4.34 -10.18 29.94
CA GLU A 686 -4.74 -10.72 31.23
C GLU A 686 -4.63 -12.26 31.32
N GLU A 687 -4.67 -12.97 30.19
CA GLU A 687 -4.47 -14.44 30.17
C GLU A 687 -3.04 -14.80 30.54
N GLN A 688 -2.07 -14.01 30.07
CA GLN A 688 -0.64 -14.20 30.34
C GLN A 688 -0.20 -13.51 31.64
N TYR A 689 -0.75 -12.32 31.92
CA TYR A 689 -0.39 -11.49 33.07
C TYR A 689 -1.64 -11.00 33.81
N PRO A 690 -2.26 -11.83 34.69
CA PRO A 690 -3.53 -11.51 35.34
C PRO A 690 -3.54 -10.24 36.21
N ASP A 691 -2.36 -9.82 36.69
CA ASP A 691 -2.20 -8.63 37.53
C ASP A 691 -1.88 -7.36 36.75
N PHE A 692 -1.66 -7.45 35.43
CA PHE A 692 -1.34 -6.33 34.56
C PHE A 692 -2.63 -5.68 34.04
N VAL A 693 -3.20 -4.80 34.87
CA VAL A 693 -4.50 -4.15 34.62
C VAL A 693 -4.37 -2.63 34.63
N SER A 694 -5.41 -1.91 34.18
CA SER A 694 -5.48 -0.45 34.32
C SER A 694 -5.33 -0.02 35.79
N GLY A 695 -4.51 1.00 36.04
CA GLY A 695 -4.18 1.54 37.36
C GLY A 695 -2.88 1.03 37.99
N VAL A 696 -2.18 0.06 37.38
CA VAL A 696 -0.87 -0.38 37.90
C VAL A 696 0.23 0.64 37.62
N GLU A 697 1.12 0.84 38.59
CA GLU A 697 2.28 1.71 38.47
C GLU A 697 3.42 1.00 37.73
N VAL A 698 4.04 1.68 36.77
CA VAL A 698 5.24 1.23 36.07
C VAL A 698 6.47 1.80 36.76
N LEU A 699 7.40 0.94 37.16
CA LEU A 699 8.63 1.30 37.87
C LEU A 699 9.83 1.36 36.92
N SER A 700 10.00 0.32 36.11
CA SER A 700 11.13 0.22 35.18
C SER A 700 10.74 -0.40 33.84
N TRP A 701 11.53 -0.10 32.82
CA TRP A 701 11.41 -0.56 31.44
C TRP A 701 12.80 -1.03 30.99
N ASN A 702 12.95 -2.32 30.73
CA ASN A 702 14.24 -2.99 30.48
C ASN A 702 15.28 -2.68 31.57
N ASN A 703 14.88 -2.80 32.85
CA ASN A 703 15.67 -2.48 34.05
C ASN A 703 16.14 -1.01 34.14
N THR A 704 15.57 -0.11 33.31
CA THR A 704 15.83 1.33 33.36
C THR A 704 14.62 2.02 33.98
N PRO A 705 14.77 2.95 34.94
CA PRO A 705 13.63 3.69 35.49
C PRO A 705 12.77 4.28 34.37
N VAL A 706 11.45 4.07 34.42
CA VAL A 706 10.55 4.43 33.31
C VAL A 706 10.64 5.91 32.95
N GLU A 707 10.87 6.78 33.93
CA GLU A 707 11.09 8.22 33.70
C GLU A 707 12.27 8.50 32.75
N TRP A 708 13.35 7.72 32.82
CA TRP A 708 14.51 7.89 31.96
C TRP A 708 14.20 7.44 30.52
N ILE A 709 13.39 6.39 30.35
CA ILE A 709 12.92 5.95 29.04
C ILE A 709 12.01 7.00 28.42
N VAL A 710 11.07 7.55 29.18
CA VAL A 710 10.23 8.68 28.75
C VAL A 710 11.10 9.85 28.33
N ASN A 711 12.03 10.29 29.17
CA ASN A 711 12.93 11.40 28.86
C ASN A 711 13.79 11.14 27.61
N SER A 712 14.26 9.91 27.41
CA SER A 712 15.03 9.51 26.22
C SER A 712 14.16 9.57 24.96
N ASN A 713 12.95 9.03 25.01
CA ASN A 713 12.02 9.08 23.89
C ASN A 713 11.61 10.53 23.57
N SER A 714 11.27 11.34 24.58
CA SER A 714 10.90 12.75 24.43
C SER A 714 11.95 13.59 23.72
N ARG A 715 13.25 13.32 23.94
CA ARG A 715 14.35 14.04 23.27
C ARG A 715 14.39 13.83 21.76
N ARG A 716 13.81 12.72 21.28
CA ARG A 716 13.76 12.34 19.86
C ARG A 716 12.50 12.83 19.15
N GLN A 717 11.57 13.47 19.87
CA GLN A 717 10.30 13.94 19.30
C GLN A 717 10.40 15.39 18.80
N SER A 718 9.68 15.70 17.72
CA SER A 718 9.64 17.02 17.06
C SER A 718 8.83 18.09 17.80
N GLY A 719 8.61 17.96 19.11
CA GLY A 719 7.88 18.96 19.89
C GLY A 719 8.67 20.29 19.99
N SER A 720 8.02 21.41 19.69
CA SER A 720 8.70 22.72 19.65
C SER A 720 9.19 23.17 21.02
N ASN A 721 8.44 22.92 22.10
CA ASN A 721 8.91 23.17 23.47
C ASN A 721 9.08 21.91 24.32
N ALA A 722 9.64 22.06 25.52
CA ALA A 722 9.94 20.93 26.41
C ALA A 722 8.69 20.16 26.86
N ALA A 723 7.57 20.85 27.10
CA ALA A 723 6.32 20.21 27.47
C ALA A 723 5.75 19.39 26.30
N ALA A 724 5.76 19.96 25.09
CA ALA A 724 5.34 19.27 23.86
C ALA A 724 6.17 18.02 23.59
N ARG A 725 7.50 18.10 23.76
CA ARG A 725 8.40 16.93 23.64
C ARG A 725 8.10 15.86 24.68
N ARG A 726 7.85 16.26 25.94
CA ARG A 726 7.51 15.30 27.00
C ARG A 726 6.21 14.58 26.68
N ALA A 727 5.13 15.33 26.41
CA ALA A 727 3.83 14.79 26.07
C ALA A 727 3.89 13.85 24.86
N ARG A 728 4.57 14.24 23.77
CA ARG A 728 4.76 13.37 22.59
C ARG A 728 5.62 12.14 22.88
N GLY A 729 6.61 12.28 23.75
CA GLY A 729 7.44 11.15 24.17
C GLY A 729 6.67 10.12 25.00
N ILE A 730 5.65 10.55 25.74
CA ILE A 730 4.72 9.66 26.42
C ILE A 730 3.73 9.06 25.40
N ASP A 731 3.15 9.90 24.56
CA ASP A 731 2.14 9.51 23.56
C ASP A 731 2.64 8.47 22.56
N THR A 732 3.94 8.54 22.22
CA THR A 732 4.61 7.58 21.33
C THR A 732 5.42 6.49 22.04
N LEU A 733 5.31 6.40 23.37
CA LEU A 733 6.10 5.43 24.13
C LEU A 733 5.73 3.99 23.75
N THR A 734 4.43 3.73 23.60
CA THR A 734 3.88 2.39 23.30
C THR A 734 3.24 2.28 21.93
N ILE A 735 3.09 3.37 21.18
CA ILE A 735 2.58 3.39 19.79
C ILE A 735 3.49 4.30 18.94
N ARG A 736 4.12 3.76 17.89
CA ARG A 736 5.04 4.49 17.02
C ARG A 736 4.59 4.44 15.56
N PRO A 737 4.15 5.57 14.98
CA PRO A 737 3.94 5.67 13.54
C PRO A 737 5.28 5.57 12.79
N LEU A 738 5.52 4.48 12.08
CA LEU A 738 6.82 4.21 11.44
C LEU A 738 7.08 5.13 10.23
N ALA A 739 6.04 5.76 9.70
CA ALA A 739 6.16 6.74 8.64
C ALA A 739 6.89 8.02 9.08
N THR A 740 6.81 8.42 10.35
CA THR A 740 7.35 9.69 10.88
C THR A 740 8.29 9.52 12.07
N ASN A 741 8.42 8.30 12.59
CA ASN A 741 9.29 7.99 13.73
C ASN A 741 10.22 6.84 13.38
N ALA A 742 11.42 6.87 13.95
CA ALA A 742 12.32 5.73 13.87
C ALA A 742 11.68 4.54 14.61
N SER A 743 11.88 3.34 14.07
CA SER A 743 11.49 2.08 14.70
C SER A 743 12.07 1.98 16.14
N PRO A 744 11.37 1.27 17.05
CA PRO A 744 11.97 0.87 18.32
C PRO A 744 13.31 0.16 18.11
N THR A 745 14.22 0.40 19.05
CA THR A 745 15.56 -0.21 19.03
C THR A 745 15.56 -1.59 19.65
N GLU A 746 14.65 -1.82 20.60
CA GLU A 746 14.41 -3.07 21.29
C GLU A 746 13.25 -3.83 20.64
N SER A 747 13.42 -5.14 20.43
CA SER A 747 12.34 -6.02 19.92
C SER A 747 11.37 -6.45 21.03
N VAL A 748 11.83 -6.48 22.29
CA VAL A 748 11.09 -6.89 23.48
C VAL A 748 11.28 -5.87 24.60
N VAL A 749 10.22 -5.66 25.38
CA VAL A 749 10.15 -4.75 26.53
C VAL A 749 9.77 -5.53 27.78
N SER A 750 10.66 -5.51 28.77
CA SER A 750 10.42 -6.01 30.12
C SER A 750 10.00 -4.87 31.04
N LEU A 751 8.81 -4.95 31.61
CA LEU A 751 8.32 -3.98 32.59
C LEU A 751 8.38 -4.54 34.01
N GLU A 752 8.86 -3.74 34.95
CA GLU A 752 8.57 -3.94 36.38
C GLU A 752 7.43 -3.04 36.80
N TYR A 753 6.40 -3.62 37.42
CA TYR A 753 5.18 -2.91 37.79
C TYR A 753 4.65 -3.35 39.16
N ARG A 754 3.76 -2.54 39.74
CA ARG A 754 3.20 -2.75 41.08
C ARG A 754 1.79 -2.18 41.18
N LYS A 755 0.92 -2.84 41.95
CA LYS A 755 -0.41 -2.28 42.28
C LYS A 755 -0.26 -1.15 43.30
N PRO A 756 -1.08 -0.07 43.24
CA PRO A 756 -0.93 1.10 44.12
C PRO A 756 -0.81 0.78 45.62
N ASP A 757 -1.54 -0.25 46.10
CA ASP A 757 -1.60 -0.64 47.52
C ASP A 757 -0.77 -1.91 47.86
N SER A 758 0.08 -2.39 46.93
CA SER A 758 0.92 -3.57 47.14
C SER A 758 2.39 -3.21 47.20
N ALA A 759 3.17 -3.89 48.04
CA ALA A 759 4.63 -3.81 48.02
C ALA A 759 5.28 -4.80 47.03
N GLU A 760 4.50 -5.72 46.45
CA GLU A 760 4.97 -6.77 45.55
C GLU A 760 5.26 -6.19 44.16
N ILE A 761 6.52 -6.30 43.71
CA ILE A 761 6.94 -5.92 42.36
C ILE A 761 6.83 -7.15 41.45
N LYS A 762 6.15 -6.97 40.32
CA LYS A 762 5.97 -8.02 39.29
C LYS A 762 6.66 -7.62 38.00
N ARG A 763 6.92 -8.60 37.15
CA ARG A 763 7.54 -8.42 35.84
C ARG A 763 6.65 -8.96 34.72
N ALA A 764 6.58 -8.25 33.60
CA ALA A 764 5.92 -8.69 32.38
C ALA A 764 6.76 -8.32 31.14
N ASP A 765 6.87 -9.25 30.20
CA ASP A 765 7.63 -9.08 28.97
C ASP A 765 6.68 -9.00 27.77
N PHE A 766 6.89 -8.01 26.90
CA PHE A 766 6.04 -7.70 25.75
C PHE A 766 6.86 -7.50 24.49
N GLN A 767 6.41 -8.08 23.37
CA GLN A 767 7.06 -7.92 22.07
C GLN A 767 6.48 -6.71 21.33
N TRP A 768 7.35 -5.92 20.68
CA TRP A 768 6.90 -4.90 19.72
C TRP A 768 6.37 -5.57 18.46
N VAL A 769 5.14 -5.23 18.11
CA VAL A 769 4.47 -5.71 16.89
C VAL A 769 4.17 -4.54 15.96
N VAL A 770 4.11 -4.80 14.67
CA VAL A 770 3.92 -3.85 13.58
C VAL A 770 2.68 -4.29 12.80
N SER A 771 1.70 -3.40 12.73
CA SER A 771 0.48 -3.61 11.95
C SER A 771 0.25 -2.45 10.99
N TYR A 772 -0.56 -2.72 9.96
CA TYR A 772 -1.01 -1.72 8.99
C TYR A 772 -2.32 -1.08 9.47
N PHE A 773 -2.32 0.24 9.63
CA PHE A 773 -3.52 1.01 9.96
C PHE A 773 -3.61 2.21 8.99
N PRO A 774 -4.36 2.07 7.88
CA PRO A 774 -4.54 3.20 6.98
C PRO A 774 -5.34 4.28 7.73
N PRO A 775 -4.84 5.53 7.80
CA PRO A 775 -5.53 6.58 8.55
C PRO A 775 -6.83 6.96 7.86
N ARG A 776 -7.92 7.07 8.63
CA ARG A 776 -9.25 7.56 8.17
C ARG A 776 -9.24 8.97 7.55
N PHE A 777 -8.14 9.69 7.64
CA PHE A 777 -8.04 11.10 7.26
C PHE A 777 -7.22 11.34 5.98
N GLU A 778 -6.64 10.28 5.37
CA GLU A 778 -5.85 10.37 4.12
C GLU A 778 -6.65 10.13 2.83
N ASP A 779 -7.99 10.17 2.87
CA ASP A 779 -8.83 10.46 1.69
C ASP A 779 -8.61 11.93 1.22
N GLU A 780 -7.36 12.35 1.09
CA GLU A 780 -6.91 13.69 0.67
C GLU A 780 -6.66 13.75 -0.84
N GLU A 781 -6.56 12.63 -1.55
CA GLU A 781 -6.49 12.64 -3.02
C GLU A 781 -7.87 12.85 -3.69
N ASP A 782 -8.99 12.56 -3.01
CA ASP A 782 -10.36 12.72 -3.55
C ASP A 782 -11.05 14.03 -3.07
N ARG A 783 -10.30 14.96 -2.44
CA ARG A 783 -10.85 16.26 -1.99
C ARG A 783 -10.53 17.34 -3.01
N GLU A 784 -11.50 17.63 -3.87
CA GLU A 784 -11.42 18.63 -4.95
C GLU A 784 -10.88 20.01 -4.50
N HIS A 785 -10.03 20.56 -5.38
CA HIS A 785 -9.59 21.95 -5.56
C HIS A 785 -10.31 23.05 -4.76
N THR A 786 -10.01 23.20 -3.46
CA THR A 786 -10.49 24.35 -2.68
C THR A 786 -9.41 25.00 -1.81
N SER A 787 -9.51 26.32 -1.69
CA SER A 787 -8.63 27.21 -0.90
C SER A 787 -8.53 26.85 0.60
N ALA A 788 -9.47 26.05 1.13
CA ALA A 788 -9.44 25.52 2.49
C ALA A 788 -8.25 24.56 2.75
N ILE A 789 -7.76 23.86 1.72
CA ILE A 789 -6.66 22.89 1.82
C ILE A 789 -5.32 23.61 2.12
N LEU A 790 -5.09 24.77 1.49
CA LEU A 790 -3.87 25.55 1.64
C LEU A 790 -3.78 26.32 2.97
N ALA A 791 -4.88 26.36 3.73
CA ALA A 791 -4.98 26.95 5.06
C ALA A 791 -4.97 25.90 6.19
N ASN A 792 -4.73 24.62 5.89
CA ASN A 792 -4.83 23.55 6.87
C ASN A 792 -3.54 23.37 7.68
N GLY A 793 -3.68 23.18 8.99
CA GLY A 793 -2.60 22.99 9.96
C GLY A 793 -2.71 21.61 10.61
N LEU A 794 -2.45 20.55 9.85
CA LEU A 794 -2.65 19.17 10.32
C LEU A 794 -1.43 18.63 11.08
N ASP A 795 -1.63 18.22 12.32
CA ASP A 795 -0.71 17.34 13.06
C ASP A 795 -0.90 15.88 12.63
N TYR A 796 -0.04 15.41 11.74
CA TYR A 796 -0.08 14.05 11.21
C TYR A 796 0.11 12.99 12.30
N GLN A 797 1.09 13.21 13.18
CA GLN A 797 1.53 12.22 14.15
C GLN A 797 0.45 11.99 15.23
N THR A 798 -0.12 13.07 15.78
CA THR A 798 -1.15 12.96 16.81
C THR A 798 -2.43 12.33 16.25
N ASN A 799 -2.85 12.71 15.04
CA ASN A 799 -4.03 12.10 14.41
C ASN A 799 -3.82 10.61 14.14
N ALA A 800 -2.62 10.23 13.67
CA ALA A 800 -2.24 8.85 13.42
C ALA A 800 -2.24 8.00 14.72
N VAL A 801 -1.62 8.50 15.79
CA VAL A 801 -1.60 7.81 17.10
C VAL A 801 -3.02 7.71 17.68
N ASN A 802 -3.79 8.79 17.65
CA ASN A 802 -5.17 8.79 18.16
C ASN A 802 -6.06 7.81 17.40
N HIS A 803 -5.89 7.70 16.09
CA HIS A 803 -6.62 6.72 15.28
C HIS A 803 -6.35 5.28 15.73
N VAL A 804 -5.07 4.93 15.95
CA VAL A 804 -4.70 3.60 16.46
C VAL A 804 -5.22 3.37 17.88
N LYS A 805 -5.13 4.39 18.75
CA LYS A 805 -5.73 4.32 20.10
C LYS A 805 -7.23 4.08 20.07
N GLU A 806 -7.95 4.73 19.15
CA GLU A 806 -9.39 4.52 18.97
C GLU A 806 -9.70 3.09 18.52
N LEU A 807 -8.94 2.56 17.55
CA LEU A 807 -9.10 1.19 17.06
C LEU A 807 -8.88 0.15 18.17
N PHE A 808 -7.86 0.36 19.01
CA PHE A 808 -7.48 -0.58 20.07
C PHE A 808 -8.27 -0.44 21.36
N PHE A 809 -8.57 0.80 21.77
CA PHE A 809 -9.08 1.10 23.10
C PHE A 809 -10.42 1.85 23.09
N GLY A 810 -10.96 2.19 21.92
CA GLY A 810 -12.18 2.99 21.78
C GLY A 810 -13.46 2.28 22.23
N ALA A 811 -13.52 0.96 22.14
CA ALA A 811 -14.69 0.17 22.58
C ALA A 811 -14.78 0.02 24.11
N ALA A 812 -13.66 0.16 24.83
CA ALA A 812 -13.60 -0.07 26.27
C ALA A 812 -14.26 1.04 27.12
N ASP A 813 -14.56 2.20 26.53
CA ASP A 813 -15.28 3.30 27.20
C ASP A 813 -16.82 3.16 27.07
N SER A 814 -17.33 2.01 26.61
CA SER A 814 -18.76 1.68 26.54
C SER A 814 -19.39 1.25 27.87
N GLN A 815 -18.79 1.61 29.01
CA GLN A 815 -19.47 1.50 30.30
C GLN A 815 -20.56 2.59 30.37
N PRO A 816 -21.83 2.23 30.60
CA PRO A 816 -22.91 3.21 30.69
C PRO A 816 -22.78 3.95 32.03
N VAL A 817 -22.14 5.13 32.01
CA VAL A 817 -22.17 6.07 33.12
C VAL A 817 -23.14 7.20 32.76
N SER A 818 -24.05 7.47 33.70
CA SER A 818 -25.36 8.11 33.58
C SER A 818 -25.43 9.62 33.22
N ASP A 819 -24.53 10.14 32.39
CA ASP A 819 -24.58 11.53 31.89
C ASP A 819 -24.47 11.55 30.35
N GLU A 820 -25.60 11.71 29.65
CA GLU A 820 -25.66 11.61 28.19
C GLU A 820 -24.85 12.74 27.51
N TRP A 821 -23.72 12.37 26.91
CA TRP A 821 -22.94 13.28 26.06
C TRP A 821 -23.74 13.60 24.78
N ILE A 822 -23.90 14.88 24.49
CA ILE A 822 -24.51 15.36 23.25
C ILE A 822 -23.44 15.48 22.17
N ARG A 823 -23.71 14.95 20.98
CA ARG A 823 -22.88 15.11 19.78
C ARG A 823 -23.64 15.88 18.69
N PRO A 824 -22.94 16.63 17.83
CA PRO A 824 -23.56 17.34 16.71
C PRO A 824 -23.71 16.44 15.47
N ASP A 825 -24.38 16.95 14.43
CA ASP A 825 -24.78 16.16 13.26
C ASP A 825 -23.70 16.09 12.16
N HIS A 826 -23.02 17.21 11.83
CA HIS A 826 -22.08 17.22 10.70
C HIS A 826 -20.77 16.50 11.04
N PHE A 827 -20.21 16.76 12.22
CA PHE A 827 -18.93 16.19 12.67
C PHE A 827 -19.02 15.59 14.09
N PRO A 828 -19.79 14.50 14.28
CA PRO A 828 -20.00 13.89 15.59
C PRO A 828 -18.70 13.41 16.27
N GLY A 829 -17.64 13.16 15.52
CA GLY A 829 -16.32 12.77 16.03
C GLY A 829 -15.44 13.94 16.51
N LEU A 830 -15.69 15.18 16.08
CA LEU A 830 -14.80 16.32 16.37
C LEU A 830 -15.10 17.03 17.69
N MET A 831 -16.32 16.93 18.20
CA MET A 831 -16.70 17.57 19.47
C MET A 831 -17.88 16.90 20.15
N ARG A 832 -18.04 17.14 21.45
CA ARG A 832 -19.19 16.72 22.26
C ARG A 832 -19.39 17.66 23.44
N GLY A 833 -20.60 17.71 23.99
CA GLY A 833 -20.92 18.56 25.15
C GLY A 833 -21.85 17.91 26.17
N LYS A 834 -21.78 18.36 27.42
CA LYS A 834 -22.71 18.00 28.49
C LYS A 834 -22.76 19.06 29.59
N ALA A 835 -23.80 19.04 30.43
CA ALA A 835 -23.79 19.80 31.67
C ALA A 835 -22.83 19.14 32.67
N TYR A 836 -22.02 19.93 33.37
CA TYR A 836 -21.10 19.46 34.39
C TYR A 836 -21.57 19.86 35.79
N TYR A 837 -21.61 18.88 36.69
CA TYR A 837 -22.01 19.00 38.08
C TYR A 837 -20.81 18.70 38.99
N PRO A 838 -20.19 19.70 39.63
CA PRO A 838 -19.05 19.49 40.54
C PRO A 838 -19.46 18.82 41.86
N ASP A 839 -20.74 18.98 42.24
CA ASP A 839 -21.38 18.37 43.40
C ASP A 839 -22.80 17.95 42.98
N PRO A 840 -23.08 16.64 42.88
CA PRO A 840 -24.40 16.13 42.47
C PRO A 840 -25.53 16.62 43.37
N ASP A 841 -25.24 16.93 44.64
CA ASP A 841 -26.22 17.38 45.63
C ASP A 841 -26.54 18.89 45.50
N LYS A 842 -25.85 19.62 44.61
CA LYS A 842 -26.03 21.07 44.37
C LYS A 842 -26.19 21.38 42.87
N PRO A 843 -27.29 20.97 42.24
CA PRO A 843 -27.51 21.16 40.80
C PRO A 843 -27.57 22.63 40.35
N SER A 844 -27.78 23.57 41.27
CA SER A 844 -27.73 25.02 40.99
C SER A 844 -26.30 25.55 40.74
N GLN A 845 -25.26 24.73 40.92
CA GLN A 845 -23.85 25.06 40.68
C GLN A 845 -23.29 24.28 39.48
N MET A 846 -23.94 24.39 38.32
CA MET A 846 -23.53 23.70 37.09
C MET A 846 -22.84 24.62 36.07
N ALA A 847 -22.04 24.03 35.19
CA ALA A 847 -21.40 24.71 34.06
C ALA A 847 -21.61 23.91 32.76
N ALA A 848 -21.60 24.61 31.62
CA ALA A 848 -21.57 23.94 30.33
C ALA A 848 -20.16 23.40 30.08
N TYR A 849 -20.03 22.12 29.70
CA TYR A 849 -18.75 21.52 29.35
C TYR A 849 -18.77 21.06 27.90
N ILE A 850 -17.93 21.65 27.06
CA ILE A 850 -17.78 21.29 25.65
C ILE A 850 -16.33 20.89 25.40
N ARG A 851 -16.14 19.71 24.83
CA ARG A 851 -14.83 19.21 24.43
C ARG A 851 -14.71 19.21 22.91
N ILE A 852 -13.66 19.83 22.39
CA ILE A 852 -13.32 19.86 20.96
C ILE A 852 -12.06 19.03 20.76
N PHE A 853 -12.23 17.85 20.18
CA PHE A 853 -11.14 16.90 19.92
C PHE A 853 -10.24 17.32 18.77
N SER A 854 -10.79 17.97 17.74
CA SER A 854 -10.00 18.44 16.58
C SER A 854 -10.71 19.58 15.83
N PHE A 855 -9.93 20.45 15.20
CA PHE A 855 -10.42 21.45 14.23
C PHE A 855 -10.37 20.93 12.79
N ASN A 856 -10.13 19.64 12.57
CA ASN A 856 -10.02 19.02 11.25
C ASN A 856 -11.40 18.81 10.59
N ALA A 857 -12.11 19.91 10.35
CA ALA A 857 -13.34 19.95 9.57
C ALA A 857 -13.04 20.34 8.12
N ASN A 858 -13.81 19.79 7.18
CA ASN A 858 -13.75 20.21 5.77
C ASN A 858 -14.46 21.56 5.52
N SER A 859 -15.24 22.05 6.49
CA SER A 859 -16.00 23.30 6.39
C SER A 859 -15.99 24.04 7.72
N ALA A 860 -15.43 25.25 7.73
CA ALA A 860 -15.45 26.13 8.91
C ALA A 860 -16.87 26.61 9.26
N LYS A 861 -17.77 26.65 8.27
CA LYS A 861 -19.17 27.03 8.48
C LYS A 861 -19.89 25.92 9.26
N ASP A 862 -19.82 24.69 8.78
CA ASP A 862 -20.56 23.57 9.36
C ASP A 862 -20.00 23.21 10.75
N PHE A 863 -18.68 23.36 10.94
CA PHE A 863 -18.04 23.23 12.26
C PHE A 863 -18.60 24.26 13.27
N LEU A 864 -18.82 25.50 12.83
CA LEU A 864 -19.38 26.54 13.69
C LEU A 864 -20.86 26.27 13.99
N GLU A 865 -21.63 25.78 13.02
CA GLU A 865 -23.03 25.37 13.23
C GLU A 865 -23.13 24.24 14.26
N ASP A 866 -22.27 23.23 14.18
CA ASP A 866 -22.16 22.14 15.16
C ASP A 866 -21.84 22.65 16.57
N PHE A 867 -20.89 23.58 16.70
CA PHE A 867 -20.55 24.18 17.99
C PHE A 867 -21.73 24.96 18.57
N VAL A 868 -22.39 25.78 17.75
CA VAL A 868 -23.57 26.57 18.17
C VAL A 868 -24.73 25.66 18.58
N TYR A 869 -24.93 24.55 17.86
CA TYR A 869 -25.90 23.53 18.22
C TYR A 869 -25.63 22.95 19.62
N LEU A 870 -24.39 22.49 19.87
CA LEU A 870 -24.01 21.97 21.19
C LEU A 870 -24.16 23.03 22.29
N TYR A 871 -23.69 24.25 22.03
CA TYR A 871 -23.78 25.35 22.98
C TYR A 871 -25.24 25.61 23.38
N ASN A 872 -26.16 25.72 22.43
CA ASN A 872 -27.58 25.98 22.71
C ASN A 872 -28.28 24.82 23.43
N ARG A 873 -27.78 23.59 23.29
CA ARG A 873 -28.33 22.39 23.96
C ARG A 873 -27.80 22.21 25.38
N VAL A 874 -26.56 22.59 25.61
CA VAL A 874 -25.86 22.35 26.88
C VAL A 874 -25.93 23.57 27.80
N TYR A 875 -25.78 24.78 27.27
CA TYR A 875 -25.77 26.00 28.07
C TYR A 875 -27.19 26.48 28.38
N GLN A 876 -27.46 26.75 29.66
CA GLN A 876 -28.73 27.30 30.14
C GLN A 876 -28.49 28.56 30.96
N GLU A 877 -29.44 29.50 30.93
CA GLU A 877 -29.38 30.68 31.80
C GLU A 877 -29.31 30.27 33.27
N GLY A 878 -28.39 30.87 34.03
CA GLY A 878 -28.12 30.53 35.43
C GLY A 878 -26.91 29.62 35.65
N MET A 879 -26.36 29.00 34.61
CA MET A 879 -25.07 28.29 34.70
C MET A 879 -23.92 29.24 35.07
N ARG A 880 -22.88 28.68 35.70
CA ARG A 880 -21.72 29.45 36.17
C ARG A 880 -20.85 30.00 35.03
N GLY A 881 -20.84 29.31 33.90
CA GLY A 881 -20.08 29.69 32.70
C GLY A 881 -19.85 28.48 31.78
N LEU A 882 -18.86 28.61 30.90
CA LEU A 882 -18.50 27.63 29.89
C LEU A 882 -17.08 27.08 30.12
N ILE A 883 -16.95 25.76 30.22
CA ILE A 883 -15.67 25.05 30.22
C ILE A 883 -15.45 24.52 28.80
N LEU A 884 -14.42 25.02 28.13
CA LEU A 884 -13.94 24.51 26.84
C LEU A 884 -12.70 23.66 27.06
N ASP A 885 -12.69 22.42 26.58
CA ASP A 885 -11.53 21.53 26.68
C ASP A 885 -11.06 21.15 25.28
N ILE A 886 -9.81 21.53 24.98
CA ILE A 886 -9.15 21.28 23.70
C ILE A 886 -7.88 20.43 23.87
N ARG A 887 -7.72 19.73 25.02
CA ARG A 887 -6.57 18.85 25.26
C ARG A 887 -6.50 17.73 24.21
N GLY A 888 -5.31 17.44 23.71
CA GLY A 888 -5.08 16.44 22.66
C GLY A 888 -5.50 16.87 21.26
N ASN A 889 -5.89 18.15 21.07
CA ASN A 889 -6.33 18.66 19.78
C ASN A 889 -5.13 19.01 18.88
N GLY A 890 -4.84 18.15 17.91
CA GLY A 890 -3.75 18.34 16.94
C GLY A 890 -3.97 19.45 15.90
N GLY A 891 -5.07 20.21 15.99
CA GLY A 891 -5.38 21.30 15.07
C GLY A 891 -6.29 20.88 13.93
N GLY A 892 -6.03 21.40 12.72
CA GLY A 892 -6.90 21.31 11.56
C GLY A 892 -7.09 22.67 10.87
N LEU A 893 -8.32 22.99 10.49
CA LEU A 893 -8.62 24.17 9.68
C LEU A 893 -8.49 25.46 10.52
N ILE A 894 -7.53 26.31 10.17
CA ILE A 894 -7.26 27.58 10.87
C ILE A 894 -8.53 28.46 10.88
N THR A 895 -9.24 28.55 9.76
CA THR A 895 -10.45 29.36 9.63
C THR A 895 -11.58 28.88 10.54
N ALA A 896 -11.69 27.58 10.83
CA ALA A 896 -12.68 27.05 11.79
C ALA A 896 -12.37 27.53 13.21
N SER A 897 -11.09 27.49 13.60
CA SER A 897 -10.64 27.99 14.91
C SER A 897 -10.85 29.50 15.08
N GLU A 898 -10.49 30.29 14.07
CA GLU A 898 -10.61 31.76 14.12
C GLU A 898 -12.06 32.24 14.03
N LYS A 899 -12.94 31.57 13.26
CA LYS A 899 -14.37 31.89 13.24
C LYS A 899 -15.07 31.54 14.56
N LEU A 900 -14.66 30.47 15.23
CA LEU A 900 -15.15 30.19 16.58
C LEU A 900 -14.71 31.27 17.56
N LEU A 901 -13.45 31.70 17.50
CA LEU A 901 -12.97 32.83 18.31
C LEU A 901 -13.73 34.12 18.01
N GLU A 902 -13.98 34.45 16.75
CA GLU A 902 -14.81 35.60 16.35
C GLU A 902 -16.18 35.54 17.03
N ARG A 903 -16.81 34.36 17.06
CA ARG A 903 -18.14 34.17 17.66
C ARG A 903 -18.14 34.26 19.19
N LEU A 904 -17.01 33.97 19.85
CA LEU A 904 -16.84 34.11 21.30
C LEU A 904 -16.40 35.51 21.72
N ALA A 905 -15.56 36.16 20.92
CA ALA A 905 -14.95 37.46 21.21
C ALA A 905 -15.80 38.65 20.73
N GLY A 906 -16.61 38.49 19.69
CA GLY A 906 -17.39 39.58 19.09
C GLY A 906 -16.51 40.67 18.47
N ASP A 907 -16.88 41.94 18.68
CA ASP A 907 -16.30 43.08 17.95
C ASP A 907 -14.80 43.31 18.18
N ILE A 908 -14.27 42.84 19.31
CA ILE A 908 -12.85 42.98 19.67
C ILE A 908 -11.94 42.01 18.93
N PHE A 909 -12.49 41.02 18.21
CA PHE A 909 -11.69 40.00 17.54
C PHE A 909 -10.84 40.54 16.39
N GLN A 910 -9.57 40.13 16.37
CA GLN A 910 -8.65 40.27 15.25
C GLN A 910 -7.97 38.92 14.95
N PRO A 911 -7.94 38.48 13.69
CA PRO A 911 -7.29 37.24 13.29
C PRO A 911 -5.77 37.35 13.46
N GLN A 912 -5.10 36.25 13.75
CA GLN A 912 -3.65 36.20 13.82
C GLN A 912 -3.02 36.46 12.44
N LYS A 913 -1.85 37.12 12.43
CA LYS A 913 -1.11 37.42 11.20
C LYS A 913 -0.03 36.38 10.93
N ALA A 914 0.29 36.17 9.67
CA ALA A 914 1.31 35.24 9.21
C ALA A 914 2.36 35.88 8.29
N GLN A 915 3.58 35.36 8.31
CA GLN A 915 4.72 35.83 7.50
C GLN A 915 5.38 34.68 6.73
N PHE A 916 5.88 34.96 5.53
CA PHE A 916 6.78 34.09 4.78
C PHE A 916 8.24 34.34 5.15
N ILE A 917 9.10 33.36 4.84
CA ILE A 917 10.51 33.62 4.63
C ILE A 917 10.70 34.29 3.27
N ASN A 918 11.59 35.27 3.20
CA ASN A 918 11.95 35.91 1.94
C ASN A 918 12.97 35.06 1.19
N SER A 919 12.59 34.55 0.02
CA SER A 919 13.41 33.70 -0.85
C SER A 919 12.96 33.83 -2.31
N ASP A 920 13.74 33.28 -3.24
CA ASP A 920 13.36 33.27 -4.65
C ASP A 920 12.15 32.36 -4.91
N ILE A 921 12.04 31.23 -4.21
CA ILE A 921 10.91 30.29 -4.32
C ILE A 921 9.62 30.91 -3.77
N THR A 922 9.66 31.52 -2.59
CA THR A 922 8.46 32.16 -2.01
C THR A 922 8.00 33.37 -2.81
N LEU A 923 8.92 34.12 -3.42
CA LEU A 923 8.59 35.18 -4.36
C LEU A 923 7.93 34.65 -5.63
N ALA A 924 8.48 33.58 -6.22
CA ALA A 924 7.92 32.95 -7.42
C ALA A 924 6.49 32.44 -7.16
N LEU A 925 6.26 31.79 -6.02
CA LEU A 925 4.93 31.35 -5.59
C LEU A 925 3.95 32.52 -5.47
N CYS A 926 4.33 33.63 -4.83
CA CYS A 926 3.45 34.78 -4.68
C CYS A 926 3.12 35.45 -6.03
N LYS A 927 4.09 35.49 -6.97
CA LYS A 927 3.86 36.04 -8.33
C LYS A 927 2.91 35.18 -9.16
N LYS A 928 2.97 33.85 -9.02
CA LYS A 928 2.09 32.92 -9.76
C LYS A 928 0.66 32.92 -9.24
N HIS A 929 0.45 33.26 -7.97
CA HIS A 929 -0.85 33.15 -7.28
C HIS A 929 -1.36 34.53 -6.79
N ASP A 930 -1.85 35.34 -7.72
CA ASP A 930 -2.50 36.63 -7.44
C ASP A 930 -3.97 36.48 -7.02
N ASP A 931 -4.68 37.60 -6.87
CA ASP A 931 -6.10 37.69 -6.48
C ASP A 931 -7.07 37.01 -7.47
N ARG A 932 -6.57 36.58 -8.63
CA ARG A 932 -7.32 35.83 -9.66
C ARG A 932 -6.99 34.34 -9.65
N SER A 933 -6.08 33.88 -8.80
CA SER A 933 -5.75 32.46 -8.70
C SER A 933 -6.96 31.66 -8.22
N PRO A 934 -7.31 30.53 -8.87
CA PRO A 934 -8.39 29.68 -8.40
C PRO A 934 -8.00 28.89 -7.13
N TYR A 935 -6.73 28.91 -6.73
CA TYR A 935 -6.20 28.13 -5.61
C TYR A 935 -6.06 28.95 -4.33
N ILE A 936 -5.32 30.06 -4.37
CA ILE A 936 -5.01 30.92 -3.22
C ILE A 936 -4.61 32.32 -3.68
N ASP A 937 -5.05 33.35 -2.94
CA ASP A 937 -4.55 34.72 -3.12
C ASP A 937 -3.34 34.96 -2.22
N LEU A 938 -2.17 35.18 -2.84
CA LEU A 938 -0.92 35.54 -2.17
C LEU A 938 -0.45 36.96 -2.52
N SER A 939 -1.26 37.73 -3.24
CA SER A 939 -0.89 39.04 -3.79
C SER A 939 -0.39 40.02 -2.73
N VAL A 940 -1.00 40.01 -1.54
CA VAL A 940 -0.64 40.92 -0.44
C VAL A 940 0.80 40.74 0.08
N TRP A 941 1.39 39.56 -0.08
CA TRP A 941 2.79 39.29 0.32
C TRP A 941 3.80 39.62 -0.78
N GLN A 942 3.38 39.70 -2.04
CA GLN A 942 4.28 39.81 -3.20
C GLN A 942 5.19 41.04 -3.11
N ASP A 943 4.62 42.23 -2.88
CA ASP A 943 5.39 43.48 -2.84
C ASP A 943 6.42 43.47 -1.70
N SER A 944 6.04 42.92 -0.55
CA SER A 944 6.93 42.82 0.60
C SER A 944 8.10 41.87 0.35
N ILE A 945 7.85 40.70 -0.24
CA ILE A 945 8.92 39.75 -0.54
C ILE A 945 9.81 40.31 -1.65
N ASN A 946 9.24 40.98 -2.66
CA ASN A 946 10.02 41.59 -3.73
C ASN A 946 10.93 42.72 -3.22
N LEU A 947 10.42 43.58 -2.33
CA LEU A 947 11.22 44.65 -1.71
C LEU A 947 12.36 44.10 -0.85
N SER A 948 12.18 42.92 -0.24
CA SER A 948 13.21 42.31 0.59
C SER A 948 14.50 41.94 -0.14
N GLN A 949 14.44 41.70 -1.46
CA GLN A 949 15.64 41.51 -2.29
C GLN A 949 16.54 42.77 -2.30
N GLN A 950 15.99 43.95 -1.97
CA GLN A 950 16.73 45.20 -1.80
C GLN A 950 17.06 45.51 -0.34
N THR A 951 16.15 45.23 0.61
CA THR A 951 16.31 45.59 2.03
C THR A 951 17.09 44.56 2.85
N GLY A 952 17.16 43.31 2.39
CA GLY A 952 17.77 42.20 3.13
C GLY A 952 16.93 41.68 4.30
N ASP A 953 15.65 42.03 4.37
CA ASP A 953 14.74 41.54 5.41
C ASP A 953 14.58 40.02 5.32
N ILE A 954 14.59 39.34 6.47
CA ILE A 954 14.46 37.87 6.53
C ILE A 954 13.02 37.41 6.28
N TYR A 955 12.05 38.19 6.76
CA TYR A 955 10.62 37.85 6.72
C TYR A 955 9.83 38.89 5.95
N SER A 956 8.73 38.46 5.33
CA SER A 956 7.76 39.36 4.73
C SER A 956 7.04 40.21 5.79
N LEU A 957 6.31 41.23 5.36
CA LEU A 957 5.24 41.84 6.16
C LEU A 957 4.20 40.78 6.56
N SER A 958 3.47 41.06 7.63
CA SER A 958 2.54 40.12 8.25
C SER A 958 1.08 40.44 7.88
N PHE A 959 0.35 39.46 7.35
CA PHE A 959 -1.06 39.58 6.95
C PHE A 959 -1.88 38.41 7.49
N PRO A 960 -3.19 38.59 7.77
CA PRO A 960 -4.04 37.50 8.24
C PRO A 960 -4.27 36.44 7.15
N ILE A 961 -4.44 35.18 7.56
CA ILE A 961 -4.83 34.08 6.66
C ILE A 961 -6.36 34.05 6.52
N THR A 962 -7.09 34.22 7.62
CA THR A 962 -8.56 34.25 7.61
C THR A 962 -9.06 35.63 7.21
N GLU A 963 -9.79 35.70 6.09
CA GLU A 963 -10.54 36.89 5.73
C GLU A 963 -11.81 37.04 6.56
N ILE A 964 -11.97 38.19 7.21
CA ILE A 964 -13.19 38.57 7.93
C ILE A 964 -13.85 39.74 7.20
N LYS A 965 -14.84 39.44 6.34
CA LYS A 965 -15.59 40.48 5.62
C LYS A 965 -16.61 41.15 6.55
N ARG A 966 -16.19 42.20 7.28
CA ARG A 966 -17.10 43.07 8.03
C ARG A 966 -17.88 43.97 7.04
N SER A 967 -19.04 43.52 6.56
CA SER A 967 -19.88 44.39 5.72
C SER A 967 -20.57 45.45 6.59
N ALA A 968 -20.39 46.73 6.25
CA ALA A 968 -20.98 47.87 6.97
C ALA A 968 -22.52 48.01 6.80
N ARG A 969 -23.21 47.00 6.25
CA ARG A 969 -24.64 47.09 5.86
C ARG A 969 -25.60 46.09 6.54
N PHE A 970 -25.13 45.20 7.42
CA PHE A 970 -26.02 44.33 8.20
C PHE A 970 -25.97 44.68 9.69
N SER A 971 -26.62 45.81 10.03
CA SER A 971 -26.82 46.32 11.39
C SER A 971 -28.13 45.79 12.04
N THR A 972 -28.61 44.60 11.63
CA THR A 972 -29.92 44.09 12.11
C THR A 972 -29.92 42.62 12.56
N THR A 973 -28.78 41.96 12.73
CA THR A 973 -28.72 40.62 13.32
C THR A 973 -28.37 40.71 14.83
N PRO A 974 -29.02 39.91 15.72
CA PRO A 974 -28.84 40.04 17.17
C PRO A 974 -27.43 39.61 17.60
N LYS A 975 -26.88 40.25 18.66
CA LYS A 975 -25.58 40.02 19.33
C LYS A 975 -24.56 39.15 18.54
N LEU A 976 -23.49 39.80 18.07
CA LEU A 976 -22.35 39.13 17.43
C LEU A 976 -21.64 38.11 18.36
N GLN A 977 -21.78 38.28 19.68
CA GLN A 977 -21.17 37.44 20.71
C GLN A 977 -22.13 36.33 21.18
N LEU A 978 -21.66 35.08 21.19
CA LEU A 978 -22.44 33.88 21.55
C LEU A 978 -22.56 33.65 23.07
N HIS A 979 -21.54 34.06 23.83
CA HIS A 979 -21.47 33.84 25.27
C HIS A 979 -20.96 35.10 25.99
N ASP A 980 -21.71 35.55 27.00
CA ASP A 980 -21.42 36.75 27.78
C ASP A 980 -20.91 36.45 29.21
N GLY A 981 -20.83 35.17 29.59
CA GLY A 981 -20.37 34.71 30.91
C GLY A 981 -18.88 34.36 30.99
N PRO A 982 -18.40 33.91 32.16
CA PRO A 982 -17.02 33.43 32.31
C PRO A 982 -16.75 32.18 31.46
N ILE A 983 -15.60 32.16 30.78
CA ILE A 983 -15.11 31.00 30.03
C ILE A 983 -13.79 30.52 30.65
N VAL A 984 -13.63 29.21 30.80
CA VAL A 984 -12.35 28.56 31.15
C VAL A 984 -11.96 27.66 30.00
N LEU A 985 -10.72 27.79 29.52
CA LEU A 985 -10.15 26.95 28.49
C LEU A 985 -9.16 25.96 29.11
N ILE A 986 -9.35 24.67 28.89
CA ILE A 986 -8.43 23.61 29.30
C ILE A 986 -7.51 23.24 28.14
N THR A 987 -6.20 23.29 28.36
CA THR A 987 -5.18 23.00 27.34
C THR A 987 -4.14 22.00 27.83
N ASP A 988 -3.41 21.41 26.90
CA ASP A 988 -2.23 20.58 27.15
C ASP A 988 -1.15 20.86 26.09
N ALA A 989 -0.02 20.17 26.20
CA ALA A 989 1.08 20.32 25.25
C ALA A 989 0.86 19.59 23.90
N LEU A 990 -0.27 18.90 23.73
CA LEU A 990 -0.69 18.28 22.48
C LEU A 990 -1.67 19.16 21.68
N CYS A 991 -2.19 20.25 22.28
CA CYS A 991 -2.81 21.34 21.55
C CYS A 991 -1.82 21.90 20.52
N TYR A 992 -2.03 21.62 19.23
CA TYR A 992 -1.11 21.97 18.16
C TYR A 992 -1.81 22.75 17.04
N SER A 993 -1.05 23.54 16.28
CA SER A 993 -1.53 24.16 15.03
C SER A 993 -2.75 25.08 15.22
N ALA A 994 -3.88 24.82 14.55
CA ALA A 994 -5.11 25.59 14.75
C ALA A 994 -5.56 25.65 16.24
N ALA A 995 -5.22 24.65 17.06
CA ALA A 995 -5.49 24.70 18.50
C ALA A 995 -4.56 25.68 19.25
N ASP A 996 -3.30 25.82 18.83
CA ASP A 996 -2.41 26.88 19.33
C ASP A 996 -2.92 28.27 18.94
N ILE A 997 -3.40 28.42 17.70
CA ILE A 997 -4.00 29.67 17.20
C ILE A 997 -5.26 30.01 17.99
N PHE A 998 -6.12 29.02 18.26
CA PHE A 998 -7.29 29.18 19.12
C PHE A 998 -6.90 29.64 20.53
N ALA A 999 -5.96 28.96 21.18
CA ALA A 999 -5.49 29.33 22.53
C ALA A 999 -4.81 30.70 22.54
N ALA A 1000 -4.09 31.05 21.48
CA ALA A 1000 -3.46 32.37 21.31
C ALA A 1000 -4.52 33.46 21.25
N GLY A 1001 -5.51 33.32 20.36
CA GLY A 1001 -6.60 34.27 20.23
C GLY A 1001 -7.45 34.37 21.50
N PHE A 1002 -7.71 33.25 22.17
CA PHE A 1002 -8.42 33.25 23.45
C PHE A 1002 -7.70 34.09 24.51
N LYS A 1003 -6.37 33.95 24.60
CA LYS A 1003 -5.54 34.70 25.55
C LYS A 1003 -5.34 36.16 25.13
N ASP A 1004 -5.13 36.42 23.85
CA ASP A 1004 -4.83 37.76 23.32
C ASP A 1004 -6.04 38.69 23.37
N HIS A 1005 -7.26 38.15 23.24
CA HIS A 1005 -8.51 38.90 23.37
C HIS A 1005 -9.09 38.87 24.80
N GLY A 1006 -8.42 38.22 25.75
CA GLY A 1006 -8.82 38.22 27.16
C GLY A 1006 -10.17 37.53 27.44
N LEU A 1007 -10.49 36.45 26.71
CA LEU A 1007 -11.80 35.78 26.80
C LEU A 1007 -12.04 35.03 28.12
N GLY A 1008 -10.99 34.67 28.85
CA GLY A 1008 -11.11 33.91 30.08
C GLY A 1008 -9.78 33.41 30.63
N GLN A 1009 -9.85 32.52 31.61
CA GLN A 1009 -8.67 31.86 32.18
C GLN A 1009 -8.35 30.57 31.44
N ILE A 1010 -7.06 30.31 31.22
CA ILE A 1010 -6.55 29.06 30.66
C ILE A 1010 -5.99 28.19 31.79
N LEU A 1011 -6.52 26.98 31.93
CA LEU A 1011 -6.02 25.94 32.83
C LEU A 1011 -5.23 24.92 32.00
N GLY A 1012 -3.93 24.84 32.19
CA GLY A 1012 -3.07 23.95 31.41
C GLY A 1012 -2.63 22.76 32.23
N ILE A 1013 -2.78 21.54 31.71
CA ILE A 1013 -2.16 20.35 32.36
C ILE A 1013 -0.65 20.22 32.06
N HIS A 1014 -0.15 21.14 31.23
CA HIS A 1014 1.25 21.32 30.89
C HIS A 1014 1.55 22.83 30.82
N LYS A 1015 2.82 23.19 31.01
CA LYS A 1015 3.27 24.60 31.07
C LYS A 1015 3.03 25.43 29.82
N ASN A 1016 2.87 24.78 28.67
CA ASN A 1016 2.67 25.40 27.38
C ASN A 1016 1.84 24.47 26.49
N THR A 1017 1.09 25.05 25.57
CA THR A 1017 0.59 24.33 24.39
C THR A 1017 1.72 23.86 23.49
N GLY A 1018 1.40 23.08 22.46
CA GLY A 1018 2.36 22.44 21.56
C GLY A 1018 3.29 23.37 20.80
N ALA A 1019 2.88 24.62 20.60
CA ALA A 1019 3.64 25.65 19.90
C ALA A 1019 3.84 25.36 18.41
N GLY A 1020 2.82 24.83 17.74
CA GLY A 1020 2.74 24.69 16.28
C GLY A 1020 2.20 25.96 15.64
N GLY A 1021 2.98 27.02 15.59
CA GLY A 1021 2.49 28.31 15.12
C GLY A 1021 2.67 28.52 13.62
N ALA A 1022 2.13 27.65 12.76
CA ALA A 1022 2.41 27.76 11.33
C ALA A 1022 1.30 27.24 10.40
N ASN A 1023 1.32 27.72 9.17
CA ASN A 1023 0.64 27.12 8.04
C ASN A 1023 1.61 26.23 7.25
N VAL A 1024 1.12 25.07 6.82
CA VAL A 1024 1.94 23.95 6.34
C VAL A 1024 1.54 23.57 4.92
N TRP A 1025 2.52 23.36 4.05
CA TRP A 1025 2.29 22.73 2.74
C TRP A 1025 3.15 21.48 2.59
N SER A 1026 2.65 20.51 1.83
CA SER A 1026 3.43 19.34 1.42
C SER A 1026 4.35 19.69 0.25
N HIS A 1027 5.42 18.93 0.09
CA HIS A 1027 6.30 19.00 -1.08
C HIS A 1027 5.50 18.81 -2.39
N ALA A 1028 4.53 17.89 -2.40
CA ALA A 1028 3.64 17.68 -3.53
C ALA A 1028 2.77 18.91 -3.85
N GLN A 1029 2.22 19.58 -2.83
CA GLN A 1029 1.46 20.82 -3.00
C GLN A 1029 2.34 21.96 -3.53
N LEU A 1030 3.56 22.11 -3.01
CA LEU A 1030 4.52 23.10 -3.52
C LEU A 1030 4.84 22.88 -5.00
N ARG A 1031 5.03 21.61 -5.41
CA ARG A 1031 5.21 21.25 -6.80
C ARG A 1031 4.02 21.67 -7.66
N THR A 1032 2.79 21.31 -7.25
CA THR A 1032 1.56 21.67 -7.95
C THR A 1032 1.36 23.19 -8.06
N LEU A 1033 1.67 23.95 -7.01
CA LEU A 1033 1.59 25.41 -7.04
C LEU A 1033 2.63 26.01 -8.00
N MET A 1034 3.86 25.47 -8.01
CA MET A 1034 4.89 25.91 -8.96
C MET A 1034 4.57 25.58 -10.42
N ASP A 1035 3.86 24.48 -10.68
CA ASP A 1035 3.40 24.08 -12.01
C ASP A 1035 2.24 24.95 -12.55
N TYR A 1036 1.66 25.84 -11.74
CA TYR A 1036 0.61 26.75 -12.20
C TYR A 1036 1.17 27.84 -13.12
N LYS A 1037 0.58 27.95 -14.33
CA LYS A 1037 0.99 28.90 -15.39
C LYS A 1037 2.52 28.89 -15.61
N PRO A 1038 3.08 27.79 -16.16
CA PRO A 1038 4.52 27.72 -16.41
C PRO A 1038 4.89 28.67 -17.55
N GLU A 1039 5.95 29.47 -17.36
CA GLU A 1039 6.52 30.29 -18.43
C GLU A 1039 7.37 29.40 -19.38
N PRO A 1040 7.46 29.70 -20.68
CA PRO A 1040 8.27 28.92 -21.61
C PRO A 1040 9.74 28.82 -21.16
N GLY A 1041 10.21 27.58 -20.92
CA GLY A 1041 11.58 27.31 -20.45
C GLY A 1041 11.78 27.36 -18.93
N GLU A 1042 10.73 27.64 -18.15
CA GLU A 1042 10.74 27.56 -16.69
C GLU A 1042 10.66 26.10 -16.23
N SER A 1043 11.65 25.65 -15.45
CA SER A 1043 11.69 24.30 -14.86
C SER A 1043 11.21 24.31 -13.42
N ASN A 1044 10.30 23.40 -13.04
CA ASN A 1044 9.88 23.27 -11.64
C ASN A 1044 11.06 22.80 -10.77
N PRO A 1045 11.44 23.55 -9.72
CA PRO A 1045 12.55 23.16 -8.85
C PRO A 1045 12.23 21.96 -7.95
N PHE A 1046 10.93 21.68 -7.71
CA PHE A 1046 10.49 20.52 -6.93
C PHE A 1046 10.27 19.30 -7.82
N GLN A 1047 11.11 18.28 -7.64
CA GLN A 1047 11.03 17.03 -8.38
C GLN A 1047 10.24 15.96 -7.60
N PRO A 1048 9.46 15.08 -8.26
CA PRO A 1048 8.72 14.01 -7.58
C PRO A 1048 9.61 13.13 -6.70
N LEU A 1049 9.19 12.90 -5.45
CA LEU A 1049 9.92 12.04 -4.52
C LEU A 1049 9.65 10.55 -4.82
N PRO A 1050 10.66 9.67 -4.66
CA PRO A 1050 10.57 8.27 -5.07
C PRO A 1050 9.73 7.43 -4.09
N LYS A 1051 9.07 6.38 -4.63
CA LYS A 1051 8.42 5.30 -3.88
C LYS A 1051 7.40 5.72 -2.80
N GLY A 1052 6.71 6.84 -3.03
CA GLY A 1052 5.71 7.36 -2.09
C GLY A 1052 6.30 8.07 -0.87
N THR A 1053 7.61 8.36 -0.87
CA THR A 1053 8.25 9.27 0.08
C THR A 1053 7.56 10.64 0.02
N ALA A 1054 7.35 11.28 1.17
CA ALA A 1054 6.76 12.62 1.23
C ALA A 1054 7.49 13.53 2.22
N MET A 1055 7.28 14.84 2.08
CA MET A 1055 7.78 15.84 3.01
C MET A 1055 6.72 16.92 3.22
N ARG A 1056 6.69 17.49 4.41
CA ARG A 1056 5.88 18.67 4.75
C ARG A 1056 6.78 19.75 5.32
N VAL A 1057 6.38 21.02 5.15
CA VAL A 1057 7.14 22.17 5.63
C VAL A 1057 6.22 23.26 6.15
N ALA A 1058 6.62 23.89 7.26
CA ALA A 1058 6.02 25.14 7.70
C ALA A 1058 6.42 26.27 6.74
N VAL A 1059 5.44 26.80 6.01
CA VAL A 1059 5.66 27.81 4.95
C VAL A 1059 5.43 29.22 5.47
N ARG A 1060 4.46 29.40 6.38
CA ARG A 1060 4.18 30.70 7.00
C ARG A 1060 4.13 30.57 8.51
N ARG A 1061 4.83 31.47 9.20
CA ARG A 1061 4.83 31.54 10.67
C ARG A 1061 3.71 32.45 11.18
N THR A 1062 3.01 32.02 12.21
CA THR A 1062 1.93 32.77 12.87
C THR A 1062 2.46 33.61 14.03
N LEU A 1063 1.98 34.83 14.13
CA LEU A 1063 2.31 35.79 15.18
C LEU A 1063 1.14 35.99 16.16
N ARG A 1064 1.47 36.31 17.42
CA ARG A 1064 0.52 36.75 18.46
C ARG A 1064 -0.05 38.13 18.15
N GLN A 1065 -1.17 38.49 18.78
CA GLN A 1065 -1.83 39.79 18.66
C GLN A 1065 -1.81 40.58 20.00
N GLY A 1066 -1.64 41.90 19.93
CA GLY A 1066 -1.64 42.85 21.05
C GLY A 1066 -0.41 43.78 21.07
N SER A 1067 -0.56 44.98 21.66
CA SER A 1067 0.42 46.09 21.57
C SER A 1067 1.87 45.76 21.95
N ASP A 1068 2.10 44.80 22.85
CA ASP A 1068 3.43 44.36 23.29
C ASP A 1068 3.83 42.98 22.72
N ARG A 1069 2.94 42.33 21.96
CA ARG A 1069 3.03 40.92 21.53
C ARG A 1069 2.97 40.71 20.03
N ASP A 1070 2.64 41.74 19.24
CA ASP A 1070 2.45 41.73 17.78
C ASP A 1070 3.65 41.19 16.95
N ARG A 1071 4.79 40.92 17.59
CA ARG A 1071 6.01 40.37 16.97
C ARG A 1071 6.43 39.00 17.52
N MET A 1072 5.70 38.45 18.49
CA MET A 1072 6.04 37.17 19.11
C MET A 1072 5.50 36.02 18.27
N PRO A 1073 6.34 35.09 17.79
CA PRO A 1073 5.86 33.89 17.11
C PRO A 1073 5.13 32.97 18.09
N VAL A 1074 4.13 32.25 17.59
CA VAL A 1074 3.51 31.14 18.33
C VAL A 1074 4.45 29.93 18.36
N GLU A 1075 5.20 29.70 17.28
CA GLU A 1075 6.19 28.61 17.18
C GLU A 1075 7.24 28.65 18.31
N ASP A 1076 7.62 27.47 18.82
CA ASP A 1076 8.51 27.24 19.97
C ASP A 1076 8.05 27.78 21.33
N LEU A 1077 7.30 28.88 21.37
CA LEU A 1077 6.86 29.51 22.62
C LEU A 1077 5.53 28.95 23.11
N GLY A 1078 4.58 28.70 22.21
CA GLY A 1078 3.24 28.26 22.53
C GLY A 1078 2.52 29.23 23.46
N ILE A 1079 1.43 28.75 24.05
CA ILE A 1079 0.56 29.53 24.92
C ILE A 1079 0.70 28.99 26.33
N ARG A 1080 1.29 29.80 27.21
CA ARG A 1080 1.31 29.50 28.65
C ARG A 1080 -0.09 29.63 29.22
N PRO A 1081 -0.57 28.69 30.05
CA PRO A 1081 -1.82 28.84 30.75
C PRO A 1081 -1.74 29.98 31.79
N ASN A 1082 -2.88 30.33 32.39
CA ASN A 1082 -2.92 31.18 33.58
C ASN A 1082 -2.57 30.38 34.83
N GLU A 1083 -2.92 29.09 34.85
CA GLU A 1083 -2.64 28.16 35.93
C GLU A 1083 -2.18 26.81 35.37
N ASP A 1084 -1.09 26.28 35.95
CA ASP A 1084 -0.60 24.93 35.68
C ASP A 1084 -1.28 23.93 36.63
N TYR A 1085 -1.81 22.84 36.09
CA TYR A 1085 -2.44 21.75 36.83
C TYR A 1085 -1.72 20.43 36.60
N ARG A 1086 -1.49 19.64 37.64
CA ARG A 1086 -0.86 18.33 37.55
C ARG A 1086 -1.91 17.23 37.63
N MET A 1087 -1.93 16.33 36.66
CA MET A 1087 -2.91 15.24 36.62
C MET A 1087 -2.70 14.28 37.80
N THR A 1088 -3.76 14.00 38.54
CA THR A 1088 -3.74 13.01 39.64
C THR A 1088 -4.09 11.61 39.13
N ALA A 1089 -3.81 10.56 39.91
CA ALA A 1089 -4.22 9.19 39.58
C ALA A 1089 -5.75 9.08 39.34
N ASP A 1090 -6.54 9.81 40.13
CA ASP A 1090 -8.00 9.88 39.98
C ASP A 1090 -8.43 10.65 38.72
N ASP A 1091 -7.64 11.61 38.24
CA ASP A 1091 -7.94 12.27 36.98
C ASP A 1091 -7.83 11.31 35.79
N LEU A 1092 -6.83 10.41 35.83
CA LEU A 1092 -6.61 9.40 34.78
C LEU A 1092 -7.61 8.25 34.85
N THR A 1093 -8.07 7.86 36.05
CA THR A 1093 -8.90 6.66 36.25
C THR A 1093 -10.39 6.95 36.49
N LYS A 1094 -10.75 8.16 36.95
CA LYS A 1094 -12.12 8.55 37.33
C LYS A 1094 -12.61 9.76 36.51
N SER A 1095 -12.39 9.75 35.20
CA SER A 1095 -12.95 10.72 34.25
C SER A 1095 -12.61 12.20 34.56
N ASN A 1096 -11.34 12.51 34.86
CA ASN A 1096 -10.84 13.88 35.08
C ASN A 1096 -11.52 14.63 36.25
N VAL A 1097 -11.91 13.91 37.31
CA VAL A 1097 -12.75 14.46 38.40
C VAL A 1097 -12.14 15.69 39.09
N HIS A 1098 -10.84 15.68 39.39
CA HIS A 1098 -10.18 16.79 40.10
C HIS A 1098 -9.88 17.96 39.15
N LEU A 1099 -9.48 17.68 37.91
CA LEU A 1099 -9.26 18.68 36.87
C LEU A 1099 -10.53 19.48 36.57
N LEU A 1100 -11.66 18.80 36.35
CA LEU A 1100 -12.93 19.47 36.04
C LEU A 1100 -13.44 20.29 37.24
N LYS A 1101 -13.23 19.79 38.46
CA LYS A 1101 -13.54 20.55 39.69
C LYS A 1101 -12.71 21.81 39.79
N ARG A 1102 -11.43 21.75 39.40
CA ARG A 1102 -10.56 22.93 39.35
C ARG A 1102 -10.99 23.92 38.27
N ALA A 1103 -11.27 23.43 37.05
CA ALA A 1103 -11.77 24.27 35.96
C ALA A 1103 -13.08 25.00 36.35
N PHE A 1104 -13.99 24.30 37.02
CA PHE A 1104 -15.22 24.90 37.54
C PHE A 1104 -14.95 26.01 38.58
N ALA A 1105 -13.97 25.82 39.46
CA ALA A 1105 -13.60 26.82 40.47
C ALA A 1105 -13.04 28.12 39.89
N LEU A 1106 -12.53 28.08 38.64
CA LEU A 1106 -12.01 29.24 37.90
C LEU A 1106 -13.09 30.05 37.18
N LEU A 1107 -14.32 29.53 37.04
CA LEU A 1107 -15.48 30.26 36.51
C LEU A 1107 -16.04 31.27 37.55
N ARG A 1108 -15.23 32.21 38.06
CA ARG A 1108 -15.68 33.22 39.04
C ARG A 1108 -16.21 34.49 38.37
N ARG A 1109 -17.27 35.09 38.93
CA ARG A 1109 -17.80 36.38 38.45
C ARG A 1109 -16.95 37.52 39.01
N LYS A 1110 -16.85 38.65 38.30
CA LYS A 1110 -16.13 39.88 38.71
C LYS A 1110 -16.55 40.45 40.09
N ALA A 1111 -17.60 39.93 40.72
CA ALA A 1111 -18.21 40.41 41.95
C ALA A 1111 -18.19 39.41 43.13
N ASP A 1112 -17.54 38.24 43.00
CA ASP A 1112 -17.45 37.28 44.11
C ASP A 1112 -16.42 37.76 45.15
N PRO A 1113 -16.73 37.79 46.47
CA PRO A 1113 -15.78 38.15 47.52
C PRO A 1113 -14.58 37.21 47.53
N VAL A 1114 -13.41 37.75 47.91
CA VAL A 1114 -12.19 36.96 48.10
C VAL A 1114 -12.35 36.12 49.38
N ASP A 1115 -12.82 34.88 49.25
CA ASP A 1115 -12.63 33.88 50.30
C ASP A 1115 -11.21 33.30 50.15
N GLU A 1116 -10.29 33.80 50.96
CA GLU A 1116 -9.06 33.10 51.32
C GLU A 1116 -9.46 31.85 52.12
N MET A 1117 -9.43 30.67 51.49
CA MET A 1117 -9.26 29.42 52.24
C MET A 1117 -7.78 29.06 52.24
N PRO A 1118 -7.13 28.99 53.41
CA PRO A 1118 -5.72 28.62 53.49
C PRO A 1118 -5.52 27.15 53.09
N LEU A 1119 -4.47 26.92 52.31
CA LEU A 1119 -3.82 25.62 52.12
C LEU A 1119 -3.43 25.06 53.48
N THR A 1120 -4.27 24.23 54.08
CA THR A 1120 -3.86 23.21 55.05
C THR A 1120 -5.03 22.27 55.34
N THR A 1121 -4.75 20.97 55.29
CA THR A 1121 -5.50 19.89 55.94
C THR A 1121 -6.71 19.32 55.20
N VAL A 1122 -6.49 18.29 54.36
CA VAL A 1122 -7.08 16.95 54.55
C VAL A 1122 -6.02 15.92 54.14
N LEU A 1123 -5.75 15.00 55.05
CA LEU A 1123 -4.72 13.95 55.07
C LEU A 1123 -4.73 13.01 53.85
#